data_AF-A0A8J6XP09-F1
#
_entry.id   AF-A0A8J6XP09-F1
#
_cell.length_a   1.000
_cell.length_b   1.000
_cell.length_c   1.000
_cell.angle_alpha   90.00
_cell.angle_beta   90.00
_cell.angle_gamma   90.00
#
_symmetry.space_group_name_H-M   'P 1'
#
loop_
_entity.id
_entity.type
_entity.pdbx_description
1 polymer ?
#
loop_
_entity_poly.entity_id
_entity_poly.type
_entity_poly.pdbx_seq_one_letter_code
_entity_poly.pdbx_strand_id
1 'polypeptide(L)'
;MPPDYSGQNLRGRNFRGKNLEGANFSGADIRGADFTSAKLKGANFSDAKAGLQKRWATFLVVVSWGLSGLSGFFSALAGYMVAYIIFYKTDNYQEQIGYQIAGCIIIVIFIIFFFVTIRQGIQAGLGAVAVAGAVAGAVTFAGAFAVTFAGAFAEAFTGAGAGVGAGVGAFAFAVAFAGAGVGAFVVAVAVAGAFAEAVAFAGAGAGAGVGAVAFAFAFAVAVAFAVAVAFAFAVAFAVAFTFVLLSIYISWRSLKGDPKYALIRNMAIAFAAISGTSFRSADLTDANFTGATLKSTDFRKANLTRTSFHNTKKLDRVRPGSSYLQKAEVRKLLVTGVGQDKNFDYQDLRGINLEGANLTETSFLGANLKRATFQGANLTDTDFMIANLNEVNLQDANLSRANLVQTQLFQADFTGATLTGAYIKDWNITSDTKFDGVRCEYVYMRLPTRENPDPLRKPDNNKEVFADGEFGDFIKPIIDTLDLYHNSDVDPRAIAISFKRLAENHPDAELEIVAMEKRGEDKFLLRAKTAPTADKSELSAEYFTIYNELKALAQQELKALIAEKDSRISSLETMVKTALQSPKFYAQTYHNQGDTMPEASKYDMRGSNFPGGFAETNYGNMVETQHNYAAQTNLREAAAQIQELLTQLEQSYPSDTTTGRMAIATEAIKRIEGDPTIKARILSALKSGGIQALAQLLNHPAASFVIGALEDWQKTKDT
;
A
#
# COMPACT_ATOMS: atom_id res chain seq x y z
N MET A 1 21.97 12.89 33.55
CA MET A 1 22.74 12.16 32.51
C MET A 1 21.85 11.05 31.99
N PRO A 2 21.74 10.84 30.67
CA PRO A 2 21.02 9.71 30.11
C PRO A 2 21.60 8.39 30.61
N PRO A 3 20.78 7.34 30.83
CA PRO A 3 21.27 6.03 31.22
C PRO A 3 22.22 5.43 30.17
N ASP A 4 23.31 4.83 30.63
CA ASP A 4 24.26 4.10 29.77
C ASP A 4 24.16 2.58 30.00
N TYR A 5 23.77 1.89 28.94
CA TYR A 5 23.64 0.44 28.83
C TYR A 5 24.55 -0.15 27.74
N SER A 6 25.52 0.62 27.25
CA SER A 6 26.41 0.19 26.17
C SER A 6 27.12 -1.13 26.49
N GLY A 7 27.17 -2.02 25.50
CA GLY A 7 27.79 -3.35 25.60
C GLY A 7 27.11 -4.32 26.58
N GLN A 8 26.06 -3.92 27.31
CA GLN A 8 25.46 -4.75 28.34
C GLN A 8 24.61 -5.89 27.79
N ASN A 9 24.48 -6.97 28.57
CA ASN A 9 23.53 -8.04 28.30
C ASN A 9 22.18 -7.71 28.95
N LEU A 10 21.24 -7.25 28.14
CA LEU A 10 19.90 -6.81 28.55
C LEU A 10 18.80 -7.76 28.09
N ARG A 11 19.14 -9.01 27.78
CA ARG A 11 18.18 -9.98 27.25
C ARG A 11 16.99 -10.15 28.18
N GLY A 12 15.78 -9.91 27.67
CA GLY A 12 14.55 -10.14 28.43
C GLY A 12 14.25 -9.07 29.47
N ARG A 13 15.05 -8.00 29.55
CA ARG A 13 14.80 -6.90 30.48
C ARG A 13 13.53 -6.16 30.11
N ASN A 14 12.81 -5.70 31.13
CA ASN A 14 11.61 -4.91 30.99
C ASN A 14 11.94 -3.40 31.12
N PHE A 15 11.70 -2.69 30.02
CA PHE A 15 11.80 -1.24 29.89
C PHE A 15 10.46 -0.60 29.51
N ARG A 16 9.36 -1.35 29.63
CA ARG A 16 8.03 -0.90 29.23
C ARG A 16 7.65 0.40 29.92
N GLY A 17 7.19 1.37 29.13
CA GLY A 17 6.74 2.68 29.62
C GLY A 17 7.82 3.57 30.24
N LYS A 18 9.09 3.14 30.28
CA LYS A 18 10.15 3.94 30.91
C LYS A 18 10.53 5.14 30.05
N ASN A 19 10.95 6.21 30.71
CA ASN A 19 11.64 7.31 30.05
C ASN A 19 13.13 6.98 29.93
N LEU A 20 13.59 6.84 28.69
CA LEU A 20 14.93 6.46 28.30
C LEU A 20 15.43 7.37 27.17
N GLU A 21 14.98 8.62 27.17
CA GLU A 21 15.42 9.65 26.24
C GLU A 21 16.94 9.83 26.31
N GLY A 22 17.59 9.82 25.15
CA GLY A 22 19.05 9.88 25.01
C GLY A 22 19.83 8.68 25.56
N ALA A 23 19.18 7.62 26.02
CA ALA A 23 19.86 6.47 26.62
C ALA A 23 20.77 5.76 25.60
N ASN A 24 21.93 5.29 26.06
CA ASN A 24 22.90 4.60 25.22
C ASN A 24 22.76 3.09 25.35
N PHE A 25 22.34 2.40 24.30
CA PHE A 25 22.26 0.95 24.15
C PHE A 25 23.25 0.41 23.11
N SER A 26 24.26 1.20 22.73
CA SER A 26 25.20 0.81 21.67
C SER A 26 25.90 -0.52 21.99
N GLY A 27 25.96 -1.42 21.01
CA GLY A 27 26.54 -2.77 21.15
C GLY A 27 25.83 -3.71 22.14
N ALA A 28 24.75 -3.27 22.80
CA ALA A 28 24.06 -4.05 23.82
C ALA A 28 23.31 -5.25 23.23
N ASP A 29 23.19 -6.32 24.01
CA ASP A 29 22.36 -7.48 23.65
C ASP A 29 20.97 -7.34 24.26
N ILE A 30 20.04 -6.81 23.46
CA ILE A 30 18.67 -6.48 23.87
C ILE A 30 17.66 -7.55 23.42
N ARG A 31 18.10 -8.78 23.11
CA ARG A 31 17.19 -9.83 22.62
C ARG A 31 16.09 -10.17 23.62
N GLY A 32 14.84 -10.04 23.20
CA GLY A 32 13.66 -10.25 24.03
C GLY A 32 13.40 -9.14 25.04
N ALA A 33 14.13 -8.02 25.01
CA ALA A 33 13.83 -6.88 25.86
C ALA A 33 12.51 -6.22 25.44
N ASP A 34 11.74 -5.75 26.43
CA ASP A 34 10.45 -5.09 26.21
C ASP A 34 10.57 -3.59 26.39
N PHE A 35 10.55 -2.83 25.28
CA PHE A 35 10.48 -1.37 25.24
C PHE A 35 9.09 -0.86 24.89
N THR A 36 8.04 -1.69 25.06
CA THR A 36 6.67 -1.29 24.70
C THR A 36 6.31 0.04 25.38
N SER A 37 5.84 1.01 24.60
CA SER A 37 5.45 2.34 25.10
C SER A 37 6.57 3.14 25.81
N ALA A 38 7.84 2.77 25.67
CA ALA A 38 8.95 3.54 26.22
C ALA A 38 9.17 4.84 25.44
N LYS A 39 9.67 5.88 26.13
CA LYS A 39 10.16 7.11 25.48
C LYS A 39 11.64 6.92 25.19
N LEU A 40 12.01 6.83 23.93
CA LEU A 40 13.36 6.52 23.45
C LEU A 40 13.85 7.56 22.46
N LYS A 41 13.36 8.80 22.58
CA LYS A 41 13.78 9.89 21.71
C LYS A 41 15.31 10.07 21.80
N GLY A 42 15.99 10.14 20.66
CA GLY A 42 17.45 10.26 20.59
C GLY A 42 18.25 9.09 21.19
N ALA A 43 17.61 7.96 21.53
CA ALA A 43 18.33 6.82 22.11
C ALA A 43 19.26 6.16 21.08
N ASN A 44 20.46 5.76 21.52
CA ASN A 44 21.45 5.15 20.65
C ASN A 44 21.40 3.62 20.73
N PHE A 45 20.99 2.94 19.68
CA PHE A 45 20.98 1.49 19.52
C PHE A 45 22.03 1.00 18.50
N SER A 46 23.05 1.79 18.18
CA SER A 46 24.07 1.42 17.20
C SER A 46 24.70 0.07 17.54
N ASP A 47 24.84 -0.82 16.56
CA ASP A 47 25.38 -2.18 16.72
C ASP A 47 24.67 -3.09 17.76
N ALA A 48 23.52 -2.66 18.30
CA ALA A 48 22.77 -3.47 19.25
C ALA A 48 22.24 -4.76 18.61
N LYS A 49 22.13 -5.83 19.41
CA LYS A 49 21.60 -7.12 18.98
C LYS A 49 20.17 -7.29 19.52
N ALA A 50 19.19 -7.03 18.68
CA ALA A 50 17.77 -7.26 18.96
C ALA A 50 17.29 -8.61 18.42
N GLY A 51 16.09 -8.99 18.82
CA GLY A 51 15.40 -10.18 18.34
C GLY A 51 15.16 -11.25 19.38
N LEU A 52 15.11 -12.50 18.93
CA LEU A 52 14.74 -13.64 19.76
C LEU A 52 15.91 -14.17 20.59
N GLN A 53 15.64 -14.53 21.84
CA GLN A 53 16.63 -15.23 22.69
C GLN A 53 16.84 -16.68 22.22
N LYS A 54 18.04 -17.22 22.46
CA LYS A 54 18.39 -18.60 22.06
C LYS A 54 17.39 -19.64 22.57
N ARG A 55 16.96 -19.56 23.84
CA ARG A 55 15.98 -20.51 24.43
C ARG A 55 14.65 -20.56 23.68
N TRP A 56 14.13 -19.41 23.27
CA TRP A 56 12.91 -19.33 22.48
C TRP A 56 13.13 -19.84 21.06
N ALA A 57 14.30 -19.59 20.46
CA ALA A 57 14.64 -20.18 19.17
C ALA A 57 14.66 -21.71 19.23
N THR A 58 15.25 -22.29 20.27
CA THR A 58 15.26 -23.75 20.50
C THR A 58 13.83 -24.27 20.71
N PHE A 59 13.02 -23.60 21.53
CA PHE A 59 11.62 -23.96 21.73
C PHE A 59 10.84 -23.95 20.41
N LEU A 60 11.00 -22.91 19.58
CA LEU A 60 10.37 -22.85 18.26
C LEU A 60 10.79 -23.99 17.34
N VAL A 61 12.05 -24.43 17.40
CA VAL A 61 12.51 -25.60 16.62
C VAL A 61 11.82 -26.87 17.10
N VAL A 62 11.71 -27.08 18.43
CA VAL A 62 11.02 -28.24 19.00
C VAL A 62 9.54 -28.25 18.64
N VAL A 63 8.85 -27.11 18.76
CA VAL A 63 7.46 -26.95 18.32
C VAL A 63 7.33 -27.21 16.82
N SER A 64 8.29 -26.74 16.01
CA SER A 64 8.29 -27.00 14.56
C SER A 64 8.44 -28.49 14.24
N TRP A 65 9.28 -29.22 14.98
CA TRP A 65 9.39 -30.67 14.84
C TRP A 65 8.09 -31.38 15.24
N GLY A 66 7.45 -30.96 16.33
CA GLY A 66 6.14 -31.49 16.75
C GLY A 66 5.05 -31.25 15.69
N LEU A 67 4.95 -30.01 15.18
CA LEU A 67 4.02 -29.64 14.11
C LEU A 67 4.32 -30.39 12.80
N SER A 68 5.59 -30.61 12.46
CA SER A 68 5.97 -31.42 11.31
C SER A 68 5.55 -32.87 11.47
N GLY A 69 5.70 -33.46 12.65
CA GLY A 69 5.23 -34.81 12.95
C GLY A 69 3.71 -34.92 12.85
N LEU A 70 2.99 -33.95 13.43
CA LEU A 70 1.53 -33.88 13.36
C LEU A 70 1.03 -33.70 11.92
N SER A 71 1.67 -32.82 11.15
CA SER A 71 1.37 -32.63 9.73
C SER A 71 1.62 -33.91 8.93
N GLY A 72 2.73 -34.60 9.17
CA GLY A 72 3.05 -35.87 8.51
C GLY A 72 2.00 -36.95 8.80
N PHE A 73 1.52 -37.03 10.05
CA PHE A 73 0.43 -37.93 10.44
C PHE A 73 -0.87 -37.62 9.68
N PHE A 74 -1.30 -36.35 9.62
CA PHE A 74 -2.50 -35.96 8.87
C PHE A 74 -2.34 -36.16 7.36
N SER A 75 -1.16 -35.93 6.79
CA SER A 75 -0.88 -36.23 5.39
C SER A 75 -0.97 -37.73 5.09
N ALA A 76 -0.48 -38.59 5.97
CA ALA A 76 -0.60 -40.04 5.84
C ALA A 76 -2.06 -40.50 5.94
N LEU A 77 -2.83 -39.94 6.88
CA LEU A 77 -4.27 -40.20 7.02
C LEU A 77 -5.03 -39.78 5.75
N ALA A 78 -4.76 -38.58 5.23
CA ALA A 78 -5.38 -38.09 4.00
C ALA A 78 -5.02 -38.95 2.78
N GLY A 79 -3.75 -39.33 2.64
CA GLY A 79 -3.31 -40.25 1.59
C GLY A 79 -3.97 -41.61 1.68
N TYR A 80 -4.12 -42.15 2.89
CA TYR A 80 -4.85 -43.39 3.15
C TYR A 80 -6.34 -43.27 2.75
N MET A 81 -7.01 -42.16 3.11
CA MET A 81 -8.41 -41.93 2.75
C MET A 81 -8.61 -41.83 1.22
N VAL A 82 -7.72 -41.12 0.52
CA VAL A 82 -7.76 -41.04 -0.96
C VAL A 82 -7.53 -42.40 -1.59
N ALA A 83 -6.56 -43.17 -1.09
CA ALA A 83 -6.32 -44.52 -1.59
C ALA A 83 -7.50 -45.45 -1.29
N TYR A 84 -8.11 -45.35 -0.10
CA TYR A 84 -9.31 -46.10 0.26
C TYR A 84 -10.47 -45.80 -0.68
N ILE A 85 -10.71 -44.52 -1.03
CA ILE A 85 -11.74 -44.12 -1.99
C ILE A 85 -11.46 -44.72 -3.38
N ILE A 86 -10.23 -44.61 -3.89
CA ILE A 86 -9.88 -45.12 -5.23
C ILE A 86 -9.98 -46.64 -5.32
N PHE A 87 -9.63 -47.34 -4.25
CA PHE A 87 -9.60 -48.81 -4.22
C PHE A 87 -10.82 -49.43 -3.50
N TYR A 88 -11.85 -48.63 -3.22
CA TYR A 88 -13.08 -49.11 -2.59
C TYR A 88 -13.78 -50.12 -3.49
N LYS A 89 -14.03 -51.34 -2.98
CA LYS A 89 -14.79 -52.37 -3.68
C LYS A 89 -16.22 -52.42 -3.15
N THR A 90 -17.18 -52.34 -4.05
CA THR A 90 -18.61 -52.52 -3.80
C THR A 90 -19.15 -53.56 -4.78
N ASP A 91 -20.22 -54.26 -4.40
CA ASP A 91 -20.87 -55.25 -5.27
C ASP A 91 -21.52 -54.61 -6.50
N ASN A 92 -21.73 -53.27 -6.46
CA ASN A 92 -22.26 -52.48 -7.56
C ASN A 92 -21.12 -51.85 -8.40
N TYR A 93 -20.86 -52.41 -9.58
CA TYR A 93 -19.84 -51.90 -10.51
C TYR A 93 -19.98 -50.40 -10.86
N GLN A 94 -21.19 -49.85 -10.92
CA GLN A 94 -21.40 -48.43 -11.24
C GLN A 94 -20.93 -47.52 -10.10
N GLU A 95 -21.20 -47.90 -8.85
CA GLU A 95 -20.73 -47.15 -7.68
C GLU A 95 -19.21 -47.24 -7.55
N GLN A 96 -18.61 -48.41 -7.83
CA GLN A 96 -17.17 -48.59 -7.81
C GLN A 96 -16.45 -47.63 -8.78
N ILE A 97 -16.96 -47.49 -10.00
CA ILE A 97 -16.43 -46.54 -10.99
C ILE A 97 -16.60 -45.09 -10.49
N GLY A 98 -17.72 -44.77 -9.83
CA GLY A 98 -17.96 -43.47 -9.22
C GLY A 98 -16.89 -43.08 -8.18
N TYR A 99 -16.54 -44.00 -7.27
CA TYR A 99 -15.50 -43.76 -6.26
C TYR A 99 -14.11 -43.57 -6.89
N GLN A 100 -13.78 -44.35 -7.92
CA GLN A 100 -12.54 -44.20 -8.68
C GLN A 100 -12.43 -42.84 -9.37
N ILE A 101 -13.52 -42.39 -10.01
CA ILE A 101 -13.58 -41.07 -10.66
C ILE A 101 -13.44 -39.96 -9.62
N ALA A 102 -14.16 -40.03 -8.49
CA ALA A 102 -14.06 -39.04 -7.42
C ALA A 102 -12.63 -38.92 -6.86
N GLY A 103 -11.96 -40.06 -6.62
CA GLY A 103 -10.57 -40.09 -6.18
C GLY A 103 -9.60 -39.48 -7.20
N CYS A 104 -9.77 -39.77 -8.49
CA CYS A 104 -8.97 -39.17 -9.56
C CYS A 104 -9.18 -37.65 -9.67
N ILE A 105 -10.42 -37.17 -9.53
CA ILE A 105 -10.73 -35.74 -9.52
C ILE A 105 -9.99 -35.03 -8.37
N ILE A 106 -10.02 -35.61 -7.17
CA ILE A 106 -9.31 -35.06 -6.00
C ILE A 106 -7.79 -34.95 -6.28
N ILE A 107 -7.19 -35.97 -6.89
CA ILE A 107 -5.76 -35.95 -7.27
C ILE A 107 -5.49 -34.83 -8.28
N VAL A 108 -6.33 -34.68 -9.31
CA VAL A 108 -6.16 -33.62 -10.32
C VAL A 108 -6.27 -32.24 -9.69
N ILE A 109 -7.23 -32.02 -8.77
CA ILE A 109 -7.36 -30.77 -8.02
C ILE A 109 -6.08 -30.47 -7.24
N PHE A 110 -5.49 -31.47 -6.58
CA PHE A 110 -4.22 -31.29 -5.89
C PHE A 110 -3.09 -30.94 -6.86
N ILE A 111 -2.95 -31.62 -8.00
CA ILE A 111 -1.92 -31.31 -9.00
C ILE A 111 -2.04 -29.86 -9.48
N ILE A 112 -3.27 -29.40 -9.76
CA ILE A 112 -3.54 -28.01 -10.15
C ILE A 112 -3.14 -27.05 -9.02
N PHE A 113 -3.53 -27.33 -7.77
CA PHE A 113 -3.11 -26.55 -6.60
C PHE A 113 -1.59 -26.41 -6.51
N PHE A 114 -0.85 -27.51 -6.66
CA PHE A 114 0.60 -27.53 -6.62
C PHE A 114 1.19 -26.66 -7.72
N PHE A 115 0.76 -26.88 -8.96
CA PHE A 115 1.28 -26.17 -10.12
C PHE A 115 1.04 -24.67 -10.03
N VAL A 116 -0.17 -24.26 -9.65
CA VAL A 116 -0.54 -22.86 -9.47
C VAL A 116 0.21 -22.26 -8.27
N THR A 117 0.36 -22.97 -7.16
CA THR A 117 1.12 -22.50 -5.99
C THR A 117 2.60 -22.26 -6.32
N ILE A 118 3.21 -23.12 -7.14
CA ILE A 118 4.61 -22.98 -7.56
C ILE A 118 4.77 -21.79 -8.50
N ARG A 119 3.87 -21.61 -9.48
CA ARG A 119 4.00 -20.55 -10.48
C ARG A 119 3.55 -19.18 -9.99
N GLN A 120 2.40 -19.14 -9.33
CA GLN A 120 1.66 -17.91 -9.01
C GLN A 120 1.59 -17.62 -7.50
N GLY A 121 1.98 -18.56 -6.63
CA GLY A 121 1.98 -18.38 -5.18
C GLY A 121 0.76 -18.98 -4.48
N ILE A 122 0.80 -19.03 -3.15
CA ILE A 122 -0.17 -19.81 -2.35
C ILE A 122 -1.60 -19.28 -2.43
N GLN A 123 -1.79 -17.96 -2.60
CA GLN A 123 -3.12 -17.36 -2.75
C GLN A 123 -3.80 -17.82 -4.05
N ALA A 124 -3.06 -17.81 -5.16
CA ALA A 124 -3.56 -18.30 -6.44
C ALA A 124 -3.82 -19.82 -6.39
N GLY A 125 -2.95 -20.57 -5.70
CA GLY A 125 -3.17 -21.99 -5.44
C GLY A 125 -4.50 -22.25 -4.73
N LEU A 126 -4.73 -21.59 -3.59
CA LEU A 126 -5.99 -21.71 -2.83
C LEU A 126 -7.20 -21.32 -3.68
N GLY A 127 -7.09 -20.27 -4.51
CA GLY A 127 -8.13 -19.88 -5.46
C GLY A 127 -8.43 -20.97 -6.50
N ALA A 128 -7.39 -21.61 -7.05
CA ALA A 128 -7.55 -22.69 -8.03
C ALA A 128 -8.27 -23.92 -7.44
N VAL A 129 -8.04 -24.24 -6.16
CA VAL A 129 -8.76 -25.32 -5.46
C VAL A 129 -10.22 -24.96 -5.25
N ALA A 130 -10.53 -23.72 -4.88
CA ALA A 130 -11.91 -23.27 -4.70
C ALA A 130 -12.71 -23.38 -6.01
N VAL A 131 -12.10 -22.98 -7.13
CA VAL A 131 -12.71 -23.10 -8.48
C VAL A 131 -12.87 -24.57 -8.89
N ALA A 132 -11.83 -25.38 -8.72
CA ALA A 132 -11.87 -26.79 -9.11
C ALA A 132 -12.82 -27.62 -8.22
N GLY A 133 -12.96 -27.27 -6.94
CA GLY A 133 -13.93 -27.84 -6.01
C GLY A 133 -15.38 -27.50 -6.38
N ALA A 134 -15.64 -26.27 -6.85
CA ALA A 134 -16.96 -25.88 -7.36
C ALA A 134 -17.34 -26.64 -8.65
N VAL A 135 -16.37 -26.84 -9.55
CA VAL A 135 -16.57 -27.63 -10.78
C VAL A 135 -16.76 -29.11 -10.47
N ALA A 136 -15.98 -29.69 -9.54
CA ALA A 136 -16.14 -31.07 -9.10
C ALA A 136 -17.49 -31.31 -8.41
N GLY A 137 -17.93 -30.37 -7.55
CA GLY A 137 -19.25 -30.40 -6.91
C GLY A 137 -20.41 -30.37 -7.92
N ALA A 138 -20.25 -29.66 -9.04
CA ALA A 138 -21.21 -29.66 -10.14
C ALA A 138 -21.22 -30.98 -10.94
N VAL A 139 -20.06 -31.65 -11.09
CA VAL A 139 -19.93 -32.94 -11.79
C VAL A 139 -20.43 -34.11 -10.94
N THR A 140 -20.29 -34.07 -9.61
CA THR A 140 -20.84 -35.07 -8.69
C THR A 140 -22.35 -34.91 -8.43
N PHE A 141 -22.98 -33.86 -8.96
CA PHE A 141 -24.42 -33.63 -8.80
C PHE A 141 -25.30 -34.51 -9.71
N ALA A 142 -24.71 -35.41 -10.50
CA ALA A 142 -25.42 -36.39 -11.33
C ALA A 142 -25.40 -37.83 -10.77
N GLY A 143 -24.73 -38.10 -9.63
CA GLY A 143 -24.68 -39.42 -9.00
C GLY A 143 -24.86 -39.29 -7.49
N ALA A 144 -25.91 -39.92 -6.96
CA ALA A 144 -26.44 -39.69 -5.62
C ALA A 144 -25.40 -39.86 -4.48
N PHE A 145 -24.83 -38.76 -3.98
CA PHE A 145 -24.47 -38.60 -2.56
C PHE A 145 -24.15 -37.12 -2.22
N ALA A 146 -25.18 -36.26 -2.20
CA ALA A 146 -25.05 -34.83 -1.84
C ALA A 146 -25.60 -34.47 -0.45
N VAL A 147 -25.89 -35.43 0.45
CA VAL A 147 -26.61 -35.10 1.69
C VAL A 147 -25.74 -35.00 2.95
N THR A 148 -24.49 -35.48 2.97
CA THR A 148 -23.66 -35.41 4.20
C THR A 148 -22.49 -34.42 4.16
N PHE A 149 -22.13 -33.88 2.98
CA PHE A 149 -21.02 -32.92 2.87
C PHE A 149 -21.47 -31.47 2.68
N ALA A 150 -22.68 -31.22 2.17
CA ALA A 150 -23.22 -29.88 1.98
C ALA A 150 -23.78 -29.26 3.27
N GLY A 151 -24.32 -30.07 4.19
CA GLY A 151 -24.84 -29.60 5.49
C GLY A 151 -23.75 -29.15 6.47
N ALA A 152 -22.61 -29.85 6.49
CA ALA A 152 -21.52 -29.54 7.42
C ALA A 152 -20.74 -28.25 7.07
N PHE A 153 -20.82 -27.79 5.82
CA PHE A 153 -20.16 -26.57 5.36
C PHE A 153 -21.05 -25.31 5.52
N ALA A 154 -22.38 -25.48 5.44
CA ALA A 154 -23.35 -24.38 5.53
C ALA A 154 -23.58 -23.86 6.96
N GLU A 155 -23.43 -24.71 7.99
CA GLU A 155 -23.61 -24.32 9.40
C GLU A 155 -22.33 -23.80 10.06
N ALA A 156 -21.16 -23.99 9.44
CA ALA A 156 -19.88 -23.51 9.99
C ALA A 156 -19.65 -21.99 9.79
N PHE A 157 -20.50 -21.29 9.03
CA PHE A 157 -20.28 -19.90 8.63
C PHE A 157 -21.43 -18.91 8.87
N THR A 158 -22.56 -19.36 9.41
CA THR A 158 -23.74 -18.48 9.63
C THR A 158 -23.99 -18.08 11.08
N GLY A 159 -23.17 -18.53 12.04
CA GLY A 159 -23.34 -18.20 13.46
C GLY A 159 -22.12 -17.61 14.13
N ALA A 160 -21.87 -16.30 13.98
CA ALA A 160 -21.18 -15.47 14.98
C ALA A 160 -21.30 -13.97 14.65
N GLY A 161 -22.47 -13.41 14.91
CA GLY A 161 -22.58 -12.00 15.24
C GLY A 161 -22.12 -11.77 16.68
N ALA A 162 -21.21 -10.80 16.84
CA ALA A 162 -20.86 -10.05 18.05
C ALA A 162 -20.16 -10.77 19.24
N GLY A 163 -18.96 -10.26 19.59
CA GLY A 163 -18.50 -10.25 20.99
C GLY A 163 -17.09 -10.78 21.27
N VAL A 164 -16.12 -9.87 21.28
CA VAL A 164 -14.95 -9.80 22.18
C VAL A 164 -14.11 -11.08 22.43
N GLY A 165 -12.92 -11.10 21.81
CA GLY A 165 -11.64 -11.33 22.48
C GLY A 165 -11.28 -12.74 23.01
N ALA A 166 -10.47 -13.47 22.24
CA ALA A 166 -9.28 -14.19 22.74
C ALA A 166 -8.50 -14.75 21.55
N GLY A 167 -7.21 -14.45 21.49
CA GLY A 167 -6.29 -15.21 20.65
C GLY A 167 -6.02 -16.59 21.24
N VAL A 168 -5.34 -17.40 20.43
CA VAL A 168 -4.93 -18.81 20.63
C VAL A 168 -5.94 -19.80 20.02
N GLY A 169 -5.53 -20.49 18.95
CA GLY A 169 -6.21 -21.69 18.45
C GLY A 169 -6.60 -21.69 16.97
N ALA A 170 -5.64 -21.51 16.05
CA ALA A 170 -5.85 -21.86 14.64
C ALA A 170 -4.94 -23.04 14.27
N PHE A 171 -5.16 -24.19 14.90
CA PHE A 171 -4.73 -25.51 14.43
C PHE A 171 -5.43 -26.58 15.27
N ALA A 172 -6.71 -26.82 14.99
CA ALA A 172 -7.47 -27.93 15.56
C ALA A 172 -8.47 -28.42 14.51
N PHE A 173 -7.99 -29.20 13.55
CA PHE A 173 -8.85 -30.08 12.76
C PHE A 173 -8.89 -31.45 13.45
N ALA A 174 -9.66 -31.51 14.54
CA ALA A 174 -10.11 -32.67 15.30
C ALA A 174 -10.78 -32.05 16.54
N VAL A 175 -12.10 -32.10 16.72
CA VAL A 175 -12.93 -33.19 17.28
C VAL A 175 -14.36 -32.65 17.11
N ALA A 176 -15.34 -33.32 16.50
CA ALA A 176 -15.92 -34.57 16.95
C ALA A 176 -16.70 -35.24 15.80
N PHE A 177 -16.26 -36.44 15.40
CA PHE A 177 -17.21 -37.49 15.03
C PHE A 177 -17.55 -38.22 16.33
N ALA A 178 -18.71 -37.92 16.90
CA ALA A 178 -19.35 -38.78 17.88
C ALA A 178 -20.54 -39.43 17.18
N GLY A 179 -20.47 -40.76 17.02
CA GLY A 179 -21.64 -41.59 16.73
C GLY A 179 -21.80 -42.04 15.27
N ALA A 180 -21.01 -43.03 14.86
CA ALA A 180 -21.51 -44.32 14.35
C ALA A 180 -20.42 -45.00 13.49
N GLY A 181 -19.99 -46.19 13.89
CA GLY A 181 -19.12 -47.06 13.08
C GLY A 181 -17.83 -47.50 13.76
N VAL A 182 -17.98 -48.24 14.85
CA VAL A 182 -16.93 -49.05 15.48
C VAL A 182 -16.29 -49.98 14.43
N GLY A 183 -14.95 -50.00 14.34
CA GLY A 183 -14.26 -51.10 13.66
C GLY A 183 -12.92 -50.81 12.96
N ALA A 184 -11.97 -50.08 13.57
CA ALA A 184 -10.58 -50.10 13.08
C ALA A 184 -9.51 -49.73 14.12
N PHE A 185 -9.71 -50.07 15.40
CA PHE A 185 -8.73 -49.79 16.48
C PHE A 185 -8.05 -51.04 17.07
N VAL A 186 -7.82 -52.12 16.31
CA VAL A 186 -7.16 -53.32 16.90
C VAL A 186 -5.90 -53.80 16.18
N VAL A 187 -5.60 -53.40 14.94
CA VAL A 187 -4.55 -54.13 14.18
C VAL A 187 -3.13 -53.55 14.28
N ALA A 188 -2.92 -52.41 14.94
CA ALA A 188 -1.55 -51.93 15.21
C ALA A 188 -0.84 -52.65 16.38
N VAL A 189 -1.57 -53.46 17.18
CA VAL A 189 -0.98 -54.33 18.22
C VAL A 189 -0.96 -55.81 17.79
N ALA A 190 -1.72 -56.20 16.76
CA ALA A 190 -1.80 -57.60 16.32
C ALA A 190 -0.64 -58.08 15.42
N VAL A 191 0.18 -57.17 14.87
CA VAL A 191 1.35 -57.56 14.05
C VAL A 191 2.66 -57.59 14.85
N ALA A 192 2.67 -57.03 16.07
CA ALA A 192 3.77 -57.22 17.02
C ALA A 192 3.60 -58.50 17.87
N GLY A 193 2.38 -59.03 18.00
CA GLY A 193 2.08 -60.27 18.74
C GLY A 193 2.14 -61.56 17.91
N ALA A 194 1.93 -61.49 16.59
CA ALA A 194 1.89 -62.68 15.72
C ALA A 194 3.26 -63.24 15.31
N PHE A 195 4.36 -62.75 15.91
CA PHE A 195 5.71 -63.33 15.75
C PHE A 195 6.24 -64.00 17.04
N ALA A 196 5.43 -64.07 18.10
CA ALA A 196 5.85 -64.64 19.39
C ALA A 196 5.45 -66.12 19.60
N GLU A 197 4.60 -66.72 18.77
CA GLU A 197 4.16 -68.12 18.93
C GLU A 197 4.23 -68.95 17.64
N ALA A 198 5.29 -68.76 16.85
CA ALA A 198 5.66 -69.68 15.76
C ALA A 198 6.84 -70.59 16.15
N VAL A 199 7.01 -70.88 17.45
CA VAL A 199 7.84 -71.97 17.95
C VAL A 199 7.05 -72.72 19.03
N ALA A 200 6.04 -73.49 18.63
CA ALA A 200 5.57 -74.60 19.44
C ALA A 200 4.83 -75.62 18.56
N PHE A 201 5.36 -76.83 18.61
CA PHE A 201 4.73 -78.10 18.24
C PHE A 201 4.67 -78.50 16.76
N ALA A 202 5.76 -79.17 16.38
CA ALA A 202 5.70 -80.42 15.65
C ALA A 202 4.78 -81.43 16.37
N GLY A 203 3.91 -82.13 15.64
CA GLY A 203 3.15 -83.24 16.22
C GLY A 203 2.05 -83.81 15.33
N ALA A 204 2.44 -84.74 14.46
CA ALA A 204 1.67 -85.88 13.96
C ALA A 204 0.43 -85.68 13.06
N GLY A 205 0.43 -86.38 11.92
CA GLY A 205 -0.77 -87.06 11.41
C GLY A 205 -1.29 -86.62 10.06
N ALA A 206 -0.83 -87.34 9.01
CA ALA A 206 -1.56 -87.75 7.81
C ALA A 206 -2.68 -86.85 7.22
N GLY A 207 -2.45 -86.36 6.00
CA GLY A 207 -3.52 -85.80 5.16
C GLY A 207 -3.03 -84.87 4.06
N ALA A 208 -2.11 -85.31 3.21
CA ALA A 208 -1.76 -84.60 1.99
C ALA A 208 -2.97 -84.59 1.04
N GLY A 209 -3.46 -83.39 0.69
CA GLY A 209 -4.41 -83.25 -0.42
C GLY A 209 -5.29 -82.00 -0.41
N VAL A 210 -5.73 -81.54 0.76
CA VAL A 210 -6.72 -80.43 0.85
C VAL A 210 -6.12 -79.13 1.40
N GLY A 211 -5.03 -79.22 2.17
CA GLY A 211 -4.36 -78.05 2.77
C GLY A 211 -3.56 -77.20 1.79
N ALA A 212 -3.03 -77.78 0.69
CA ALA A 212 -2.17 -77.04 -0.23
C ALA A 212 -2.94 -76.04 -1.13
N VAL A 213 -4.19 -76.35 -1.49
CA VAL A 213 -5.04 -75.48 -2.33
C VAL A 213 -5.70 -74.37 -1.50
N ALA A 214 -6.09 -74.68 -0.26
CA ALA A 214 -6.60 -73.66 0.68
C ALA A 214 -5.50 -72.70 1.16
N PHE A 215 -4.27 -73.20 1.38
CA PHE A 215 -3.11 -72.36 1.72
C PHE A 215 -2.64 -71.52 0.54
N ALA A 216 -2.68 -72.04 -0.70
CA ALA A 216 -2.37 -71.26 -1.90
C ALA A 216 -3.44 -70.20 -2.22
N PHE A 217 -4.73 -70.47 -1.97
CA PHE A 217 -5.80 -69.50 -2.16
C PHE A 217 -5.82 -68.44 -1.05
N ALA A 218 -5.59 -68.82 0.20
CA ALA A 218 -5.44 -67.88 1.32
C ALA A 218 -4.15 -67.05 1.20
N PHE A 219 -3.04 -67.62 0.71
CA PHE A 219 -1.81 -66.90 0.41
C PHE A 219 -1.95 -66.00 -0.82
N ALA A 220 -2.65 -66.41 -1.88
CA ALA A 220 -2.92 -65.56 -3.04
C ALA A 220 -3.90 -64.42 -2.71
N VAL A 221 -4.90 -64.64 -1.87
CA VAL A 221 -5.80 -63.59 -1.36
C VAL A 221 -5.05 -62.68 -0.39
N ALA A 222 -4.20 -63.21 0.50
CA ALA A 222 -3.37 -62.40 1.41
C ALA A 222 -2.29 -61.60 0.66
N VAL A 223 -1.69 -62.15 -0.41
CA VAL A 223 -0.73 -61.45 -1.27
C VAL A 223 -1.45 -60.45 -2.17
N ALA A 224 -2.62 -60.74 -2.72
CA ALA A 224 -3.41 -59.76 -3.47
C ALA A 224 -3.93 -58.62 -2.57
N PHE A 225 -4.28 -58.93 -1.32
CA PHE A 225 -4.65 -57.93 -0.30
C PHE A 225 -3.42 -57.13 0.15
N ALA A 226 -2.26 -57.76 0.34
CA ALA A 226 -1.00 -57.09 0.65
C ALA A 226 -0.46 -56.24 -0.52
N VAL A 227 -0.68 -56.66 -1.77
CA VAL A 227 -0.29 -55.91 -2.98
C VAL A 227 -1.23 -54.73 -3.22
N ALA A 228 -2.54 -54.89 -3.00
CA ALA A 228 -3.50 -53.78 -3.05
C ALA A 228 -3.23 -52.74 -1.93
N VAL A 229 -2.91 -53.22 -0.73
CA VAL A 229 -2.48 -52.38 0.39
C VAL A 229 -1.12 -51.70 0.08
N ALA A 230 -0.16 -52.42 -0.49
CA ALA A 230 1.15 -51.85 -0.87
C ALA A 230 1.05 -50.77 -1.97
N PHE A 231 0.17 -50.94 -2.96
CA PHE A 231 -0.07 -49.92 -3.98
C PHE A 231 -0.79 -48.68 -3.42
N ALA A 232 -1.77 -48.87 -2.53
CA ALA A 232 -2.43 -47.79 -1.80
C ALA A 232 -1.43 -47.00 -0.93
N PHE A 233 -0.52 -47.70 -0.24
CA PHE A 233 0.58 -47.08 0.50
C PHE A 233 1.56 -46.34 -0.41
N ALA A 234 1.86 -46.87 -1.60
CA ALA A 234 2.75 -46.21 -2.56
C ALA A 234 2.18 -44.88 -3.08
N VAL A 235 0.88 -44.85 -3.42
CA VAL A 235 0.19 -43.61 -3.84
C VAL A 235 0.12 -42.61 -2.69
N ALA A 236 -0.25 -43.05 -1.48
CA ALA A 236 -0.27 -42.19 -0.29
C ALA A 236 1.11 -41.61 0.03
N PHE A 237 2.17 -42.41 -0.10
CA PHE A 237 3.55 -41.98 0.14
C PHE A 237 4.02 -40.98 -0.93
N ALA A 238 3.70 -41.20 -2.20
CA ALA A 238 4.03 -40.28 -3.29
C ALA A 238 3.35 -38.91 -3.13
N VAL A 239 2.06 -38.90 -2.73
CA VAL A 239 1.33 -37.66 -2.43
C VAL A 239 1.95 -36.95 -1.22
N ALA A 240 2.18 -37.65 -0.10
CA ALA A 240 2.81 -37.05 1.07
C ALA A 240 4.21 -36.50 0.78
N PHE A 241 5.01 -37.22 -0.01
CA PHE A 241 6.37 -36.81 -0.39
C PHE A 241 6.38 -35.52 -1.23
N THR A 242 5.44 -35.37 -2.16
CA THR A 242 5.32 -34.14 -2.98
C THR A 242 4.90 -32.93 -2.15
N PHE A 243 4.01 -33.08 -1.16
CA PHE A 243 3.69 -32.02 -0.18
C PHE A 243 4.90 -31.58 0.64
N VAL A 244 5.73 -32.52 1.08
CA VAL A 244 6.97 -32.21 1.81
C VAL A 244 7.92 -31.40 0.94
N LEU A 245 8.15 -31.82 -0.31
CA LEU A 245 9.00 -31.08 -1.24
C LEU A 245 8.48 -29.67 -1.54
N LEU A 246 7.17 -29.51 -1.74
CA LEU A 246 6.56 -28.19 -1.92
C LEU A 246 6.76 -27.33 -0.67
N SER A 247 6.54 -27.87 0.52
CA SER A 247 6.68 -27.15 1.79
C SER A 247 8.11 -26.66 2.02
N ILE A 248 9.11 -27.51 1.70
CA ILE A 248 10.53 -27.15 1.73
C ILE A 248 10.81 -26.03 0.72
N TYR A 249 10.30 -26.15 -0.51
CA TYR A 249 10.48 -25.14 -1.56
C TYR A 249 9.90 -23.78 -1.16
N ILE A 250 8.64 -23.75 -0.69
CA ILE A 250 7.96 -22.54 -0.23
C ILE A 250 8.72 -21.91 0.95
N SER A 251 9.14 -22.74 1.92
CA SER A 251 9.90 -22.26 3.09
C SER A 251 11.23 -21.64 2.69
N TRP A 252 11.96 -22.27 1.77
CA TRP A 252 13.23 -21.77 1.26
C TRP A 252 13.06 -20.46 0.47
N ARG A 253 12.07 -20.39 -0.43
CA ARG A 253 11.73 -19.16 -1.18
C ARG A 253 11.30 -18.03 -0.25
N SER A 254 10.49 -18.34 0.76
CA SER A 254 10.06 -17.39 1.80
C SER A 254 11.26 -16.82 2.57
N LEU A 255 12.22 -17.67 2.96
CA LEU A 255 13.46 -17.25 3.64
C LEU A 255 14.40 -16.40 2.78
N LYS A 256 14.37 -16.58 1.45
CA LYS A 256 15.09 -15.76 0.47
C LYS A 256 14.43 -14.40 0.20
N GLY A 257 13.26 -14.14 0.77
CA GLY A 257 12.59 -12.84 0.62
C GLY A 257 11.71 -12.72 -0.62
N ASP A 258 11.38 -13.83 -1.28
CA ASP A 258 10.53 -13.82 -2.48
C ASP A 258 9.16 -13.18 -2.16
N PRO A 259 8.71 -12.17 -2.94
CA PRO A 259 7.44 -11.48 -2.69
C PRO A 259 6.22 -12.42 -2.82
N LYS A 260 6.30 -13.47 -3.64
CA LYS A 260 5.19 -14.45 -3.81
C LYS A 260 4.81 -15.18 -2.52
N TYR A 261 5.77 -15.32 -1.61
CA TYR A 261 5.60 -16.02 -0.33
C TYR A 261 5.69 -15.07 0.86
N ALA A 262 5.40 -13.79 0.64
CA ALA A 262 5.42 -12.76 1.67
C ALA A 262 4.47 -13.05 2.83
N LEU A 263 3.29 -13.64 2.58
CA LEU A 263 2.32 -13.99 3.63
C LEU A 263 2.93 -14.94 4.66
N ILE A 264 3.52 -16.05 4.19
CA ILE A 264 4.16 -17.05 5.06
C ILE A 264 5.34 -16.45 5.81
N ARG A 265 6.14 -15.63 5.12
CA ARG A 265 7.26 -14.90 5.73
C ARG A 265 6.77 -13.99 6.85
N ASN A 266 5.73 -13.21 6.59
CA ASN A 266 5.16 -12.25 7.52
C ASN A 266 4.53 -12.94 8.73
N MET A 267 3.86 -14.09 8.55
CA MET A 267 3.36 -14.91 9.66
C MET A 267 4.50 -15.45 10.53
N ALA A 268 5.55 -15.98 9.91
CA ALA A 268 6.73 -16.48 10.63
C ALA A 268 7.44 -15.37 11.41
N ILE A 269 7.60 -14.18 10.81
CA ILE A 269 8.14 -13.00 11.49
C ILE A 269 7.23 -12.57 12.64
N ALA A 270 5.92 -12.50 12.42
CA ALA A 270 4.96 -12.09 13.44
C ALA A 270 5.00 -13.02 14.65
N PHE A 271 5.08 -14.33 14.43
CA PHE A 271 5.22 -15.33 15.49
C PHE A 271 6.56 -15.20 16.22
N ALA A 272 7.66 -15.10 15.49
CA ALA A 272 8.99 -14.94 16.09
C ALA A 272 9.14 -13.63 16.88
N ALA A 273 8.42 -12.57 16.49
CA ALA A 273 8.44 -11.28 17.18
C ALA A 273 7.67 -11.29 18.51
N ILE A 274 6.75 -12.25 18.76
CA ILE A 274 6.00 -12.34 20.03
C ILE A 274 6.95 -12.44 21.24
N SER A 275 8.05 -13.17 21.08
CA SER A 275 9.06 -13.37 22.12
C SER A 275 10.39 -12.67 21.80
N GLY A 276 10.40 -11.83 20.78
CA GLY A 276 11.53 -11.01 20.36
C GLY A 276 11.59 -9.67 21.10
N THR A 277 12.51 -8.82 20.69
CA THR A 277 12.59 -7.44 21.21
C THR A 277 11.37 -6.65 20.73
N SER A 278 10.72 -5.92 21.64
CA SER A 278 9.52 -5.13 21.33
C SER A 278 9.80 -3.64 21.47
N PHE A 279 9.58 -2.87 20.42
CA PHE A 279 9.46 -1.40 20.42
C PHE A 279 8.03 -0.97 20.15
N ARG A 280 7.05 -1.86 20.38
CA ARG A 280 5.65 -1.58 20.07
C ARG A 280 5.18 -0.31 20.78
N SER A 281 4.59 0.63 20.05
CA SER A 281 4.13 1.91 20.60
C SER A 281 5.21 2.76 21.30
N ALA A 282 6.49 2.45 21.11
CA ALA A 282 7.59 3.27 21.63
C ALA A 282 7.76 4.53 20.79
N ASP A 283 8.23 5.60 21.43
CA ASP A 283 8.68 6.80 20.71
C ASP A 283 10.17 6.67 20.39
N LEU A 284 10.49 6.38 19.13
CA LEU A 284 11.85 6.24 18.61
C LEU A 284 12.28 7.46 17.81
N THR A 285 11.66 8.62 18.04
CA THR A 285 12.04 9.86 17.36
C THR A 285 13.55 10.09 17.48
N ASP A 286 14.28 10.32 16.39
CA ASP A 286 15.74 10.52 16.40
C ASP A 286 16.59 9.35 16.94
N ALA A 287 16.01 8.17 17.17
CA ALA A 287 16.77 7.01 17.64
C ALA A 287 17.71 6.48 16.55
N ASN A 288 18.86 5.94 16.95
CA ASN A 288 19.90 5.46 16.03
C ASN A 288 20.03 3.94 16.06
N PHE A 289 19.69 3.23 14.97
CA PHE A 289 19.90 1.78 14.83
C PHE A 289 21.07 1.42 13.90
N THR A 290 22.01 2.33 13.66
CA THR A 290 23.10 2.12 12.71
C THR A 290 23.87 0.83 13.02
N GLY A 291 23.99 -0.07 12.04
CA GLY A 291 24.70 -1.36 12.20
C GLY A 291 24.01 -2.42 13.07
N ALA A 292 22.88 -2.07 13.72
CA ALA A 292 22.16 -2.96 14.63
C ALA A 292 21.59 -4.19 13.91
N THR A 293 21.34 -5.26 14.65
CA THR A 293 20.66 -6.46 14.12
C THR A 293 19.23 -6.52 14.65
N LEU A 294 18.23 -6.42 13.76
CA LEU A 294 16.81 -6.27 14.13
C LEU A 294 15.93 -7.48 13.82
N LYS A 295 16.49 -8.66 13.63
CA LYS A 295 15.72 -9.88 13.32
C LYS A 295 14.62 -10.13 14.37
N SER A 296 13.37 -10.38 13.96
CA SER A 296 12.27 -10.72 14.88
C SER A 296 11.99 -9.62 15.92
N THR A 297 12.08 -8.36 15.50
CA THR A 297 11.80 -7.18 16.33
C THR A 297 10.43 -6.58 15.98
N ASP A 298 9.66 -6.15 16.98
CA ASP A 298 8.33 -5.57 16.80
C ASP A 298 8.36 -4.03 16.83
N PHE A 299 8.01 -3.38 15.71
CA PHE A 299 7.89 -1.92 15.57
C PHE A 299 6.44 -1.45 15.42
N ARG A 300 5.44 -2.31 15.65
CA ARG A 300 4.03 -1.91 15.46
C ARG A 300 3.70 -0.68 16.28
N LYS A 301 3.09 0.31 15.62
CA LYS A 301 2.66 1.58 16.24
C LYS A 301 3.81 2.40 16.84
N ALA A 302 5.07 2.05 16.61
CA ALA A 302 6.19 2.86 17.05
C ALA A 302 6.21 4.16 16.25
N ASN A 303 6.58 5.26 16.90
CA ASN A 303 6.91 6.50 16.20
C ASN A 303 8.34 6.39 15.69
N LEU A 304 8.53 6.43 14.37
CA LEU A 304 9.83 6.25 13.71
C LEU A 304 10.40 7.56 13.12
N THR A 305 9.87 8.72 13.52
CA THR A 305 10.30 10.01 12.99
C THR A 305 11.80 10.20 13.15
N ARG A 306 12.50 10.38 12.03
CA ARG A 306 13.94 10.55 11.91
C ARG A 306 14.78 9.43 12.53
N THR A 307 14.20 8.24 12.72
CA THR A 307 14.94 7.05 13.18
C THR A 307 15.93 6.59 12.12
N SER A 308 17.22 6.51 12.45
CA SER A 308 18.26 6.04 11.53
C SER A 308 18.32 4.51 11.49
N PHE A 309 18.34 3.95 10.28
CA PHE A 309 18.48 2.51 10.03
C PHE A 309 19.70 2.17 9.15
N HIS A 310 20.63 3.11 9.01
CA HIS A 310 21.80 2.93 8.14
C HIS A 310 22.59 1.66 8.48
N ASN A 311 22.96 0.85 7.48
CA ASN A 311 23.67 -0.43 7.67
C ASN A 311 23.01 -1.44 8.63
N THR A 312 21.72 -1.28 8.95
CA THR A 312 20.98 -2.21 9.82
C THR A 312 20.88 -3.59 9.19
N LYS A 313 21.13 -4.62 9.98
CA LYS A 313 21.10 -6.03 9.58
C LYS A 313 19.72 -6.62 9.87
N LYS A 314 19.17 -7.34 8.88
CA LYS A 314 17.90 -8.08 8.98
C LYS A 314 16.67 -7.20 9.23
N LEU A 315 16.68 -5.95 8.72
CA LEU A 315 15.51 -5.07 8.74
C LEU A 315 14.31 -5.68 7.97
N ASP A 316 14.57 -6.53 6.96
CA ASP A 316 13.57 -7.33 6.25
C ASP A 316 12.82 -8.36 7.12
N ARG A 317 13.28 -8.58 8.36
CA ARG A 317 12.74 -9.57 9.30
C ARG A 317 12.10 -8.95 10.53
N VAL A 318 11.77 -7.67 10.47
CA VAL A 318 11.02 -6.97 11.52
C VAL A 318 9.53 -7.11 11.29
N ARG A 319 8.74 -6.87 12.34
CA ARG A 319 7.30 -6.65 12.24
C ARG A 319 7.04 -5.14 12.15
N PRO A 320 6.85 -4.57 10.95
CA PRO A 320 6.86 -3.11 10.74
C PRO A 320 5.56 -2.41 11.17
N GLY A 321 4.45 -3.16 11.30
CA GLY A 321 3.12 -2.55 11.43
C GLY A 321 2.70 -1.84 10.15
N SER A 322 2.01 -0.71 10.28
CA SER A 322 1.55 0.15 9.19
C SER A 322 2.54 1.26 8.82
N SER A 323 3.79 1.20 9.31
CA SER A 323 4.82 2.19 9.01
C SER A 323 5.38 2.03 7.59
N TYR A 324 6.16 3.02 7.14
CA TYR A 324 6.88 2.96 5.86
C TYR A 324 7.80 1.73 5.74
N LEU A 325 8.20 1.12 6.86
CA LEU A 325 8.99 -0.12 6.89
C LEU A 325 8.26 -1.33 6.30
N GLN A 326 6.96 -1.27 6.01
CA GLN A 326 6.25 -2.37 5.33
C GLN A 326 6.75 -2.60 3.89
N LYS A 327 7.25 -1.55 3.22
CA LYS A 327 7.70 -1.60 1.83
C LYS A 327 9.16 -2.07 1.73
N ALA A 328 9.42 -3.05 0.86
CA ALA A 328 10.74 -3.65 0.73
C ALA A 328 11.79 -2.66 0.21
N GLU A 329 11.44 -1.87 -0.81
CA GLU A 329 12.34 -0.86 -1.38
C GLU A 329 12.67 0.25 -0.38
N VAL A 330 11.72 0.67 0.46
CA VAL A 330 11.98 1.65 1.53
C VAL A 330 12.96 1.09 2.57
N ARG A 331 12.81 -0.17 2.98
CA ARG A 331 13.79 -0.82 3.88
C ARG A 331 15.17 -0.88 3.26
N LYS A 332 15.27 -1.14 1.95
CA LYS A 332 16.55 -1.18 1.24
C LYS A 332 17.19 0.21 1.21
N LEU A 333 16.42 1.23 0.82
CA LEU A 333 16.84 2.63 0.82
C LEU A 333 17.39 3.06 2.19
N LEU A 334 16.64 2.80 3.26
CA LEU A 334 17.02 3.15 4.63
C LEU A 334 18.33 2.49 5.10
N VAL A 335 18.58 1.27 4.63
CA VAL A 335 19.79 0.51 5.01
C VAL A 335 21.00 0.95 4.20
N THR A 336 20.84 1.16 2.89
CA THR A 336 21.96 1.45 1.99
C THR A 336 22.24 2.93 1.80
N GLY A 337 21.24 3.80 2.02
CA GLY A 337 21.30 5.21 1.63
C GLY A 337 21.34 5.41 0.11
N VAL A 338 20.99 4.40 -0.69
CA VAL A 338 21.07 4.46 -2.16
C VAL A 338 19.67 4.36 -2.74
N GLY A 339 19.16 5.47 -3.24
CA GLY A 339 17.87 5.61 -3.91
C GLY A 339 17.95 6.05 -5.37
N GLN A 340 19.16 6.16 -5.95
CA GLN A 340 19.34 6.57 -7.34
C GLN A 340 18.41 5.81 -8.31
N ASP A 341 17.75 6.57 -9.18
CA ASP A 341 16.79 6.10 -10.20
C ASP A 341 15.61 5.30 -9.62
N LYS A 342 15.21 5.56 -8.37
CA LYS A 342 14.06 4.90 -7.73
C LYS A 342 12.82 5.78 -7.72
N ASN A 343 11.68 5.11 -7.68
CA ASN A 343 10.38 5.74 -7.62
C ASN A 343 9.73 5.47 -6.24
N PHE A 344 9.42 6.56 -5.54
CA PHE A 344 8.71 6.61 -4.27
C PHE A 344 7.48 7.52 -4.32
N ASP A 345 6.86 7.61 -5.50
CA ASP A 345 5.72 8.50 -5.74
C ASP A 345 4.52 8.12 -4.88
N TYR A 346 3.80 9.15 -4.41
CA TYR A 346 2.57 9.05 -3.62
C TYR A 346 2.70 8.18 -2.35
N GLN A 347 3.93 7.96 -1.86
CA GLN A 347 4.17 7.15 -0.68
C GLN A 347 4.05 7.99 0.60
N ASP A 348 3.47 7.40 1.64
CA ASP A 348 3.57 7.94 3.00
C ASP A 348 4.92 7.55 3.62
N LEU A 349 5.82 8.51 3.67
CA LEU A 349 7.19 8.42 4.17
C LEU A 349 7.44 9.47 5.28
N ARG A 350 6.38 9.84 6.01
CA ARG A 350 6.46 10.83 7.09
C ARG A 350 7.55 10.47 8.08
N GLY A 351 8.40 11.46 8.37
CA GLY A 351 9.50 11.31 9.29
C GLY A 351 10.61 10.35 8.82
N ILE A 352 10.74 10.03 7.54
CA ILE A 352 11.84 9.17 7.09
C ILE A 352 13.21 9.84 7.34
N ASN A 353 14.20 9.04 7.72
CA ASN A 353 15.60 9.49 7.81
C ASN A 353 16.39 9.02 6.59
N LEU A 354 16.81 9.97 5.76
CA LEU A 354 17.63 9.79 4.56
C LEU A 354 18.86 10.72 4.61
N GLU A 355 19.38 10.96 5.82
CA GLU A 355 20.62 11.69 6.04
C GLU A 355 21.77 11.08 5.23
N GLY A 356 22.50 11.92 4.48
CA GLY A 356 23.63 11.53 3.64
C GLY A 356 23.29 10.60 2.48
N ALA A 357 22.01 10.35 2.17
CA ALA A 357 21.61 9.42 1.13
C ALA A 357 21.95 9.95 -0.27
N ASN A 358 22.31 9.04 -1.18
CA ASN A 358 22.36 9.31 -2.61
C ASN A 358 20.98 9.04 -3.22
N LEU A 359 20.29 10.12 -3.60
CA LEU A 359 18.94 10.15 -4.15
C LEU A 359 18.93 10.82 -5.54
N THR A 360 20.05 10.85 -6.26
CA THR A 360 20.11 11.41 -7.61
C THR A 360 19.04 10.79 -8.52
N GLU A 361 18.32 11.59 -9.30
CA GLU A 361 17.26 11.12 -10.22
C GLU A 361 16.17 10.27 -9.54
N THR A 362 15.95 10.46 -8.23
CA THR A 362 14.86 9.79 -7.51
C THR A 362 13.55 10.54 -7.73
N SER A 363 12.43 9.82 -7.83
CA SER A 363 11.10 10.42 -7.87
C SER A 363 10.39 10.25 -6.52
N PHE A 364 9.94 11.36 -5.96
CA PHE A 364 9.09 11.49 -4.78
C PHE A 364 7.80 12.27 -5.11
N LEU A 365 7.35 12.22 -6.38
CA LEU A 365 6.17 12.93 -6.87
C LEU A 365 4.97 12.66 -5.95
N GLY A 366 4.41 13.71 -5.36
CA GLY A 366 3.25 13.62 -4.47
C GLY A 366 3.46 12.81 -3.19
N ALA A 367 4.70 12.48 -2.83
CA ALA A 367 4.99 11.76 -1.60
C ALA A 367 4.73 12.63 -0.35
N ASN A 368 4.37 11.98 0.75
CA ASN A 368 4.28 12.65 2.05
C ASN A 368 5.58 12.42 2.83
N LEU A 369 6.42 13.46 2.87
CA LEU A 369 7.73 13.52 3.50
C LEU A 369 7.75 14.49 4.69
N LYS A 370 6.57 14.82 5.25
CA LYS A 370 6.47 15.70 6.41
C LYS A 370 7.38 15.22 7.54
N ARG A 371 8.19 16.13 8.11
CA ARG A 371 9.18 15.87 9.17
C ARG A 371 10.32 14.93 8.81
N ALA A 372 10.54 14.65 7.52
CA ALA A 372 11.69 13.87 7.06
C ALA A 372 13.01 14.62 7.29
N THR A 373 14.13 13.89 7.21
CA THR A 373 15.46 14.50 7.13
C THR A 373 16.23 13.95 5.93
N PHE A 374 16.78 14.88 5.17
CA PHE A 374 17.67 14.68 4.03
C PHE A 374 18.99 15.43 4.25
N GLN A 375 19.38 15.62 5.51
CA GLN A 375 20.57 16.39 5.85
C GLN A 375 21.80 15.81 5.13
N GLY A 376 22.56 16.64 4.41
CA GLY A 376 23.72 16.23 3.62
C GLY A 376 23.44 15.26 2.47
N ALA A 377 22.17 15.02 2.11
CA ALA A 377 21.80 14.10 1.04
C ALA A 377 22.11 14.69 -0.35
N ASN A 378 22.41 13.83 -1.31
CA ASN A 378 22.49 14.20 -2.72
C ASN A 378 21.10 14.02 -3.38
N LEU A 379 20.41 15.12 -3.61
CA LEU A 379 19.07 15.23 -4.20
C LEU A 379 19.11 15.81 -5.64
N THR A 380 20.26 15.66 -6.31
CA THR A 380 20.44 16.18 -7.68
C THR A 380 19.39 15.56 -8.63
N ASP A 381 18.73 16.37 -9.45
CA ASP A 381 17.67 15.92 -10.38
C ASP A 381 16.50 15.15 -9.71
N THR A 382 16.28 15.31 -8.40
CA THR A 382 15.18 14.64 -7.69
C THR A 382 13.84 15.30 -7.99
N ASP A 383 12.80 14.51 -8.23
CA ASP A 383 11.43 15.01 -8.42
C ASP A 383 10.65 15.05 -7.10
N PHE A 384 10.37 16.24 -6.60
CA PHE A 384 9.51 16.48 -5.44
C PHE A 384 8.20 17.16 -5.83
N MET A 385 7.84 17.20 -7.11
CA MET A 385 6.64 17.90 -7.55
C MET A 385 5.42 17.46 -6.72
N ILE A 386 4.60 18.43 -6.30
CA ILE A 386 3.40 18.25 -5.45
C ILE A 386 3.63 17.47 -4.13
N ALA A 387 4.87 17.24 -3.71
CA ALA A 387 5.17 16.53 -2.47
C ALA A 387 4.94 17.41 -1.23
N ASN A 388 4.72 16.76 -0.09
CA ASN A 388 4.64 17.43 1.21
C ASN A 388 5.98 17.27 1.96
N LEU A 389 6.76 18.33 2.02
CA LEU A 389 8.04 18.45 2.74
C LEU A 389 7.92 19.43 3.92
N ASN A 390 6.74 19.59 4.51
CA ASN A 390 6.60 20.44 5.70
C ASN A 390 7.48 19.93 6.85
N GLU A 391 8.12 20.85 7.58
CA GLU A 391 9.04 20.59 8.68
C GLU A 391 10.23 19.69 8.28
N VAL A 392 10.61 19.66 7.00
CA VAL A 392 11.74 18.86 6.51
C VAL A 392 13.08 19.49 6.93
N ASN A 393 14.05 18.65 7.26
CA ASN A 393 15.45 19.06 7.39
C ASN A 393 16.22 18.76 6.09
N LEU A 394 16.58 19.80 5.34
CA LEU A 394 17.37 19.77 4.10
C LEU A 394 18.78 20.38 4.30
N GLN A 395 19.25 20.51 5.55
CA GLN A 395 20.54 21.14 5.84
C GLN A 395 21.67 20.48 5.05
N ASP A 396 22.54 21.28 4.44
CA ASP A 396 23.68 20.84 3.62
C ASP A 396 23.33 19.90 2.44
N ALA A 397 22.05 19.73 2.11
CA ALA A 397 21.61 18.85 1.03
C ALA A 397 21.90 19.48 -0.34
N ASN A 398 22.20 18.65 -1.33
CA ASN A 398 22.39 19.10 -2.71
C ASN A 398 21.11 18.90 -3.53
N LEU A 399 20.29 19.94 -3.69
CA LEU A 399 19.06 19.96 -4.51
C LEU A 399 19.30 20.53 -5.91
N SER A 400 20.52 20.41 -6.46
CA SER A 400 20.81 20.93 -7.81
C SER A 400 19.85 20.32 -8.84
N ARG A 401 19.19 21.16 -9.64
CA ARG A 401 18.17 20.73 -10.64
C ARG A 401 16.98 19.93 -10.08
N ALA A 402 16.76 19.95 -8.77
CA ALA A 402 15.58 19.30 -8.20
C ALA A 402 14.29 19.99 -8.66
N ASN A 403 13.24 19.19 -8.87
CA ASN A 403 11.92 19.70 -9.20
C ASN A 403 11.11 19.92 -7.92
N LEU A 404 10.97 21.17 -7.49
CA LEU A 404 10.21 21.60 -6.30
C LEU A 404 8.87 22.23 -6.67
N VAL A 405 8.36 21.99 -7.89
CA VAL A 405 7.12 22.61 -8.35
C VAL A 405 5.92 22.19 -7.49
N GLN A 406 5.13 23.16 -7.03
CA GLN A 406 3.93 22.93 -6.19
C GLN A 406 4.21 22.16 -4.87
N THR A 407 5.46 22.17 -4.41
CA THR A 407 5.90 21.45 -3.21
C THR A 407 5.55 22.24 -1.94
N GLN A 408 5.07 21.56 -0.89
CA GLN A 408 4.84 22.17 0.42
C GLN A 408 6.13 22.13 1.26
N LEU A 409 6.64 23.28 1.71
CA LEU A 409 7.93 23.46 2.39
C LEU A 409 7.81 24.36 3.64
N PHE A 410 6.66 24.31 4.32
CA PHE A 410 6.44 25.09 5.54
C PHE A 410 7.43 24.65 6.62
N GLN A 411 8.08 25.62 7.27
CA GLN A 411 9.12 25.38 8.29
C GLN A 411 10.25 24.45 7.82
N ALA A 412 10.53 24.38 6.52
CA ALA A 412 11.66 23.64 5.98
C ALA A 412 12.99 24.32 6.33
N ASP A 413 14.03 23.51 6.55
CA ASP A 413 15.37 24.00 6.87
C ASP A 413 16.34 23.75 5.69
N PHE A 414 16.63 24.79 4.90
CA PHE A 414 17.59 24.75 3.78
C PHE A 414 18.99 25.23 4.19
N THR A 415 19.33 25.32 5.48
CA THR A 415 20.63 25.89 5.90
C THR A 415 21.79 25.18 5.20
N GLY A 416 22.65 25.90 4.48
CA GLY A 416 23.79 25.34 3.75
C GLY A 416 23.47 24.53 2.47
N ALA A 417 22.19 24.36 2.13
CA ALA A 417 21.74 23.57 0.99
C ALA A 417 22.13 24.22 -0.36
N THR A 418 22.26 23.39 -1.40
CA THR A 418 22.49 23.86 -2.78
C THR A 418 21.20 23.79 -3.59
N LEU A 419 20.79 24.89 -4.22
CA LEU A 419 19.56 24.99 -5.04
C LEU A 419 19.83 25.33 -6.52
N THR A 420 21.08 25.33 -6.96
CA THR A 420 21.45 25.70 -8.34
C THR A 420 20.70 24.88 -9.38
N GLY A 421 19.95 25.57 -10.25
CA GLY A 421 19.14 25.02 -11.31
C GLY A 421 17.82 24.38 -10.86
N ALA A 422 17.42 24.51 -9.59
CA ALA A 422 16.16 23.96 -9.12
C ALA A 422 14.94 24.64 -9.75
N TYR A 423 13.84 23.89 -9.89
CA TYR A 423 12.56 24.37 -10.39
C TYR A 423 11.62 24.71 -9.23
N ILE A 424 11.35 25.99 -9.00
CA ILE A 424 10.63 26.47 -7.79
C ILE A 424 9.25 27.06 -8.10
N LYS A 425 8.66 26.72 -9.26
CA LYS A 425 7.34 27.22 -9.65
C LYS A 425 6.29 26.84 -8.60
N ASP A 426 5.63 27.84 -8.04
CA ASP A 426 4.53 27.65 -7.07
C ASP A 426 4.94 26.79 -5.85
N TRP A 427 6.22 26.81 -5.44
CA TRP A 427 6.62 26.19 -4.17
C TRP A 427 6.05 26.99 -2.98
N ASN A 428 5.67 26.30 -1.92
CA ASN A 428 4.98 26.93 -0.79
C ASN A 428 5.93 26.98 0.42
N ILE A 429 6.40 28.18 0.76
CA ILE A 429 7.34 28.45 1.87
C ILE A 429 6.71 29.42 2.89
N THR A 430 7.32 29.56 4.06
CA THR A 430 6.84 30.38 5.19
C THR A 430 7.96 31.27 5.74
N SER A 431 7.63 32.22 6.62
CA SER A 431 8.63 33.04 7.34
C SER A 431 9.59 32.24 8.19
N ASP A 432 9.18 31.05 8.63
CA ASP A 432 10.02 30.14 9.42
C ASP A 432 10.90 29.23 8.55
N THR A 433 10.75 29.29 7.21
CA THR A 433 11.60 28.52 6.29
C THR A 433 12.99 29.14 6.30
N LYS A 434 14.01 28.35 6.63
CA LYS A 434 15.39 28.84 6.79
C LYS A 434 16.16 28.75 5.48
N PHE A 435 16.80 29.85 5.09
CA PHE A 435 17.64 29.94 3.90
C PHE A 435 19.10 30.34 4.22
N ASP A 436 19.50 30.25 5.48
CA ASP A 436 20.82 30.67 5.94
C ASP A 436 21.94 29.90 5.21
N GLY A 437 22.83 30.62 4.52
CA GLY A 437 23.95 30.00 3.80
C GLY A 437 23.53 29.12 2.61
N VAL A 438 22.32 29.31 2.07
CA VAL A 438 21.92 28.64 0.82
C VAL A 438 22.82 29.05 -0.32
N ARG A 439 23.32 28.05 -1.06
CA ARG A 439 24.14 28.21 -2.25
C ARG A 439 23.27 28.05 -3.48
N CYS A 440 23.15 29.10 -4.27
CA CYS A 440 22.32 29.06 -5.46
C CYS A 440 22.90 30.02 -6.49
N GLU A 441 23.29 29.53 -7.66
CA GLU A 441 23.74 30.40 -8.75
C GLU A 441 22.55 30.89 -9.60
N TYR A 442 21.55 30.04 -9.79
CA TYR A 442 20.32 30.35 -10.53
C TYR A 442 19.20 29.36 -10.22
N VAL A 443 17.96 29.73 -10.53
CA VAL A 443 16.76 28.87 -10.43
C VAL A 443 15.84 29.06 -11.64
N TYR A 444 14.89 28.16 -11.82
CA TYR A 444 13.84 28.28 -12.84
C TYR A 444 12.46 28.45 -12.21
N MET A 445 11.70 29.41 -12.72
CA MET A 445 10.35 29.72 -12.24
C MET A 445 9.25 28.96 -12.99
N ARG A 446 9.62 28.04 -13.91
CA ARG A 446 8.71 27.22 -14.72
C ARG A 446 9.33 25.85 -15.01
N LEU A 447 8.53 24.87 -15.42
CA LEU A 447 9.01 23.57 -15.87
C LEU A 447 9.52 23.63 -17.32
N PRO A 448 10.62 22.91 -17.64
CA PRO A 448 11.22 22.92 -18.96
C PRO A 448 10.27 22.28 -19.99
N THR A 449 10.23 22.84 -21.19
CA THR A 449 9.56 22.22 -22.35
C THR A 449 10.58 21.93 -23.44
N ARG A 450 10.20 21.15 -24.45
CA ARG A 450 11.09 20.87 -25.59
C ARG A 450 11.52 22.15 -26.31
N GLU A 451 10.65 23.14 -26.34
CA GLU A 451 10.83 24.43 -27.00
C GLU A 451 11.56 25.44 -26.10
N ASN A 452 11.50 25.27 -24.78
CA ASN A 452 12.15 26.13 -23.80
C ASN A 452 12.75 25.29 -22.65
N PRO A 453 14.00 24.82 -22.80
CA PRO A 453 14.66 23.99 -21.78
C PRO A 453 15.04 24.78 -20.53
N ASP A 454 15.10 26.12 -20.61
CA ASP A 454 15.56 27.03 -19.54
C ASP A 454 14.49 28.06 -19.17
N PRO A 455 13.30 27.64 -18.73
CA PRO A 455 12.15 28.53 -18.71
C PRO A 455 12.16 29.46 -17.50
N LEU A 456 12.16 30.76 -17.78
CA LEU A 456 12.07 31.82 -16.77
C LEU A 456 13.15 31.67 -15.68
N ARG A 457 14.40 31.53 -16.11
CA ARG A 457 15.59 31.51 -15.26
C ARG A 457 15.71 32.82 -14.46
N LYS A 458 16.14 32.72 -13.20
CA LYS A 458 16.57 33.85 -12.37
C LYS A 458 18.01 33.63 -11.89
N PRO A 459 18.90 34.65 -11.92
CA PRO A 459 18.68 35.99 -12.50
C PRO A 459 18.35 35.92 -14.00
N ASP A 460 17.62 36.93 -14.50
CA ASP A 460 17.10 36.94 -15.89
C ASP A 460 18.24 36.97 -16.92
N ASN A 461 19.33 37.68 -16.60
CA ASN A 461 20.54 37.67 -17.40
C ASN A 461 21.27 36.35 -17.20
N ASN A 462 21.38 35.54 -18.26
CA ASN A 462 22.03 34.23 -18.21
C ASN A 462 23.55 34.28 -17.96
N LYS A 463 24.16 35.46 -18.03
CA LYS A 463 25.57 35.68 -17.66
C LYS A 463 25.76 36.01 -16.18
N GLU A 464 24.67 36.30 -15.47
CA GLU A 464 24.67 36.58 -14.04
C GLU A 464 24.28 35.34 -13.24
N VAL A 465 24.83 35.29 -12.03
CA VAL A 465 24.50 34.32 -11.00
C VAL A 465 24.17 35.09 -9.73
N PHE A 466 23.32 34.54 -8.88
CA PHE A 466 23.14 35.10 -7.55
C PHE A 466 24.46 35.03 -6.79
N ALA A 467 24.86 36.14 -6.17
CA ALA A 467 25.94 36.15 -5.20
C ALA A 467 25.52 35.48 -3.88
N ASP A 468 26.49 35.24 -2.99
CA ASP A 468 26.24 34.67 -1.68
C ASP A 468 25.17 35.49 -0.93
N GLY A 469 24.08 34.82 -0.52
CA GLY A 469 22.95 35.45 0.19
C GLY A 469 21.90 36.13 -0.71
N GLU A 470 22.22 36.47 -1.96
CA GLU A 470 21.31 37.20 -2.85
C GLU A 470 20.06 36.38 -3.20
N PHE A 471 20.17 35.05 -3.26
CA PHE A 471 19.01 34.18 -3.40
C PHE A 471 18.01 34.36 -2.24
N GLY A 472 18.50 34.52 -1.01
CA GLY A 472 17.65 34.79 0.16
C GLY A 472 16.89 36.10 0.02
N ASP A 473 17.55 37.16 -0.44
CA ASP A 473 16.93 38.45 -0.73
C ASP A 473 15.88 38.35 -1.86
N PHE A 474 16.17 37.57 -2.90
CA PHE A 474 15.24 37.30 -4.01
C PHE A 474 13.96 36.58 -3.54
N ILE A 475 14.06 35.65 -2.58
CA ILE A 475 12.93 34.89 -2.06
C ILE A 475 12.16 35.65 -0.97
N LYS A 476 12.77 36.62 -0.29
CA LYS A 476 12.14 37.36 0.82
C LYS A 476 10.75 37.95 0.50
N PRO A 477 10.49 38.59 -0.66
CA PRO A 477 9.15 39.08 -0.99
C PRO A 477 8.11 37.97 -1.19
N ILE A 478 8.54 36.74 -1.51
CA ILE A 478 7.67 35.56 -1.61
C ILE A 478 7.29 35.04 -0.22
N ILE A 479 8.17 35.24 0.77
CA ILE A 479 7.96 34.84 2.18
C ILE A 479 6.97 35.77 2.90
N ASP A 480 6.90 37.05 2.51
CA ASP A 480 6.08 38.06 3.19
C ASP A 480 4.57 37.88 2.97
N THR A 481 4.17 36.96 2.09
CA THR A 481 2.77 36.66 1.81
C THR A 481 2.42 35.19 2.12
N LEU A 482 1.23 34.97 2.65
CA LEU A 482 0.57 33.68 2.71
C LEU A 482 0.07 33.32 1.31
N ASP A 483 0.77 32.39 0.66
CA ASP A 483 0.44 31.86 -0.66
C ASP A 483 -0.38 30.57 -0.53
N LEU A 484 -1.65 30.63 -0.92
CA LEU A 484 -2.62 29.53 -0.85
C LEU A 484 -2.87 28.99 -2.25
N TYR A 485 -2.16 27.90 -2.57
CA TYR A 485 -2.17 27.31 -3.90
C TYR A 485 -3.18 26.16 -4.06
N HIS A 486 -4.00 26.21 -5.12
CA HIS A 486 -4.98 25.20 -5.46
C HIS A 486 -4.64 24.51 -6.79
N ASN A 487 -4.44 23.18 -6.72
CA ASN A 487 -3.86 22.35 -7.79
C ASN A 487 -4.84 21.83 -8.85
N SER A 488 -6.13 21.65 -8.52
CA SER A 488 -7.21 21.24 -9.44
C SER A 488 -8.59 21.35 -8.76
N ASP A 489 -9.67 21.40 -9.55
CA ASP A 489 -11.08 21.45 -9.08
C ASP A 489 -11.27 22.53 -8.02
N VAL A 490 -10.87 23.75 -8.38
CA VAL A 490 -10.96 24.92 -7.51
C VAL A 490 -12.43 25.23 -7.29
N ASP A 491 -12.90 25.10 -6.04
CA ASP A 491 -14.23 25.58 -5.65
C ASP A 491 -14.10 27.00 -5.08
N PRO A 492 -14.55 28.05 -5.81
CA PRO A 492 -14.48 29.43 -5.34
C PRO A 492 -15.19 29.67 -4.01
N ARG A 493 -16.23 28.87 -3.72
CA ARG A 493 -16.99 28.95 -2.46
C ARG A 493 -16.16 28.43 -1.30
N ALA A 494 -15.55 27.27 -1.49
CA ALA A 494 -14.69 26.67 -0.48
C ALA A 494 -13.51 27.61 -0.18
N ILE A 495 -12.89 28.24 -1.20
CA ILE A 495 -11.86 29.26 -0.99
C ILE A 495 -12.39 30.43 -0.16
N ALA A 496 -13.53 31.00 -0.56
CA ALA A 496 -14.08 32.17 0.10
C ALA A 496 -14.42 31.92 1.58
N ILE A 497 -15.07 30.79 1.87
CA ILE A 497 -15.44 30.41 3.25
C ILE A 497 -14.19 30.06 4.06
N SER A 498 -13.24 29.31 3.48
CA SER A 498 -12.00 28.92 4.18
C SER A 498 -11.17 30.13 4.54
N PHE A 499 -10.98 31.06 3.60
CA PHE A 499 -10.20 32.27 3.84
C PHE A 499 -10.89 33.18 4.86
N LYS A 500 -12.22 33.30 4.81
CA LYS A 500 -12.96 34.07 5.81
C LYS A 500 -12.84 33.47 7.20
N ARG A 501 -13.08 32.16 7.34
CA ARG A 501 -12.95 31.47 8.64
C ARG A 501 -11.54 31.61 9.18
N LEU A 502 -10.53 31.50 8.32
CA LEU A 502 -9.14 31.73 8.69
C LEU A 502 -8.92 33.14 9.24
N ALA A 503 -9.45 34.17 8.56
CA ALA A 503 -9.35 35.56 9.02
C ALA A 503 -10.16 35.85 10.30
N GLU A 504 -11.24 35.11 10.55
CA GLU A 504 -12.04 35.22 11.78
C GLU A 504 -11.40 34.51 12.96
N ASN A 505 -10.75 33.36 12.72
CA ASN A 505 -10.05 32.58 13.73
C ASN A 505 -8.73 33.26 14.14
N HIS A 506 -8.11 33.99 13.22
CA HIS A 506 -6.82 34.67 13.40
C HIS A 506 -6.90 36.17 13.07
N PRO A 507 -7.66 36.98 13.85
CA PRO A 507 -7.79 38.41 13.60
C PRO A 507 -6.46 39.18 13.76
N ASP A 508 -5.56 38.66 14.58
CA ASP A 508 -4.18 39.14 14.80
C ASP A 508 -3.24 38.87 13.63
N ALA A 509 -3.59 37.96 12.72
CA ALA A 509 -2.81 37.69 11.51
C ALA A 509 -2.98 38.76 10.43
N GLU A 510 -3.91 39.71 10.59
CA GLU A 510 -4.15 40.84 9.68
C GLU A 510 -4.19 40.44 8.19
N LEU A 511 -4.91 39.35 7.89
CA LEU A 511 -4.96 38.78 6.54
C LEU A 511 -5.54 39.76 5.51
N GLU A 512 -4.70 40.18 4.55
CA GLU A 512 -5.09 41.09 3.48
C GLU A 512 -4.82 40.44 2.11
N ILE A 513 -5.85 40.21 1.29
CA ILE A 513 -5.66 39.66 -0.06
C ILE A 513 -4.94 40.69 -0.93
N VAL A 514 -3.78 40.33 -1.46
CA VAL A 514 -2.98 41.20 -2.33
C VAL A 514 -2.88 40.71 -3.76
N ALA A 515 -3.08 39.41 -4.02
CA ALA A 515 -3.18 38.91 -5.39
C ALA A 515 -4.09 37.68 -5.48
N MET A 516 -4.74 37.54 -6.63
CA MET A 516 -5.50 36.35 -7.03
C MET A 516 -5.10 36.02 -8.47
N GLU A 517 -4.51 34.85 -8.67
CA GLU A 517 -3.89 34.50 -9.94
C GLU A 517 -4.37 33.14 -10.44
N LYS A 518 -4.93 33.11 -11.65
CA LYS A 518 -5.16 31.87 -12.39
C LYS A 518 -3.81 31.32 -12.89
N ARG A 519 -3.53 30.05 -12.59
CA ARG A 519 -2.23 29.38 -12.80
C ARG A 519 -2.33 28.18 -13.78
N GLY A 520 -3.08 28.30 -14.87
CA GLY A 520 -3.37 27.21 -15.81
C GLY A 520 -4.87 27.15 -16.11
N GLU A 521 -5.39 26.04 -16.64
CA GLU A 521 -6.85 25.91 -16.88
C GLU A 521 -7.64 25.87 -15.57
N ASP A 522 -7.19 25.05 -14.60
CA ASP A 522 -7.93 24.75 -13.35
C ASP A 522 -7.11 24.99 -12.06
N LYS A 523 -6.13 25.91 -12.10
CA LYS A 523 -5.23 26.20 -10.97
C LYS A 523 -5.41 27.63 -10.51
N PHE A 524 -5.32 27.85 -9.20
CA PHE A 524 -5.56 29.16 -8.58
C PHE A 524 -4.59 29.41 -7.43
N LEU A 525 -4.03 30.60 -7.38
CA LEU A 525 -3.22 31.09 -6.28
C LEU A 525 -3.94 32.28 -5.63
N LEU A 526 -4.23 32.15 -4.34
CA LEU A 526 -4.66 33.27 -3.50
C LEU A 526 -3.47 33.71 -2.64
N ARG A 527 -3.06 34.97 -2.79
CA ARG A 527 -1.95 35.56 -2.04
C ARG A 527 -2.49 36.59 -1.07
N ALA A 528 -2.18 36.43 0.20
CA ALA A 528 -2.53 37.39 1.25
C ALA A 528 -1.29 37.88 2.00
N LYS A 529 -1.18 39.16 2.29
CA LYS A 529 -0.26 39.65 3.32
C LYS A 529 -0.76 39.20 4.69
N THR A 530 0.18 39.06 5.62
CA THR A 530 -0.10 38.76 7.01
C THR A 530 0.70 39.69 7.91
N ALA A 531 0.28 39.86 9.15
CA ALA A 531 1.09 40.50 10.18
C ALA A 531 2.47 39.80 10.27
N PRO A 532 3.57 40.53 10.55
CA PRO A 532 4.91 39.95 10.66
C PRO A 532 5.04 38.86 11.73
N THR A 533 4.18 38.89 12.75
CA THR A 533 4.15 37.94 13.88
C THR A 533 3.27 36.72 13.63
N ALA A 534 2.57 36.66 12.50
CA ALA A 534 1.62 35.59 12.21
C ALA A 534 2.32 34.27 11.81
N ASP A 535 1.91 33.14 12.40
CA ASP A 535 2.39 31.82 12.00
C ASP A 535 1.70 31.39 10.69
N LYS A 536 2.33 31.71 9.57
CA LYS A 536 1.84 31.38 8.22
C LYS A 536 1.71 29.87 7.99
N SER A 537 2.46 29.04 8.72
CA SER A 537 2.41 27.58 8.60
C SER A 537 1.14 27.04 9.23
N GLU A 538 0.81 27.52 10.44
CA GLU A 538 -0.45 27.24 11.12
C GLU A 538 -1.63 27.72 10.28
N LEU A 539 -1.57 28.97 9.79
CA LEU A 539 -2.60 29.55 8.95
C LEU A 539 -2.86 28.75 7.68
N SER A 540 -1.79 28.34 6.98
CA SER A 540 -1.94 27.54 5.75
C SER A 540 -2.48 26.14 6.05
N ALA A 541 -1.98 25.47 7.09
CA ALA A 541 -2.45 24.15 7.48
C ALA A 541 -3.93 24.16 7.87
N GLU A 542 -4.35 25.16 8.65
CA GLU A 542 -5.75 25.36 9.02
C GLU A 542 -6.61 25.67 7.79
N TYR A 543 -6.15 26.59 6.93
CA TYR A 543 -6.85 26.92 5.68
C TYR A 543 -7.14 25.67 4.85
N PHE A 544 -6.13 24.84 4.59
CA PHE A 544 -6.31 23.65 3.77
C PHE A 544 -7.11 22.56 4.49
N THR A 545 -7.09 22.52 5.81
CA THR A 545 -7.98 21.65 6.60
C THR A 545 -9.44 22.06 6.37
N ILE A 546 -9.77 23.33 6.57
CA ILE A 546 -11.12 23.87 6.34
C ILE A 546 -11.54 23.70 4.87
N TYR A 547 -10.66 24.01 3.93
CA TYR A 547 -10.93 23.89 2.50
C TYR A 547 -11.27 22.47 2.10
N ASN A 548 -10.51 21.47 2.58
CA ASN A 548 -10.74 20.07 2.26
C ASN A 548 -12.02 19.55 2.91
N GLU A 549 -12.35 19.99 4.12
CA GLU A 549 -13.63 19.68 4.77
C GLU A 549 -14.82 20.23 3.98
N LEU A 550 -14.75 21.49 3.56
CA LEU A 550 -15.81 22.13 2.76
C LEU A 550 -15.95 21.51 1.38
N LYS A 551 -14.83 21.12 0.75
CA LYS A 551 -14.84 20.43 -0.55
C LYS A 551 -15.51 19.05 -0.49
N ALA A 552 -15.55 18.42 0.69
CA ALA A 552 -16.22 17.14 0.89
C ALA A 552 -17.74 17.26 1.11
N LEU A 553 -18.28 18.47 1.34
CA LEU A 553 -19.72 18.70 1.55
C LEU A 553 -20.52 18.69 0.24
N ALA A 554 -21.81 18.37 0.33
CA ALA A 554 -22.69 18.44 -0.83
C ALA A 554 -22.88 19.89 -1.29
N GLN A 555 -22.96 20.13 -2.60
CA GLN A 555 -23.03 21.49 -3.17
C GLN A 555 -24.24 22.31 -2.69
N GLN A 556 -25.32 21.65 -2.22
CA GLN A 556 -26.47 22.28 -1.59
C GLN A 556 -26.20 22.75 -0.16
N GLU A 557 -25.43 21.98 0.63
CA GLU A 557 -25.04 22.34 2.00
C GLU A 557 -24.07 23.53 2.00
N LEU A 558 -23.13 23.55 1.04
CA LEU A 558 -22.22 24.69 0.87
C LEU A 558 -22.96 25.97 0.44
N LYS A 559 -24.01 25.86 -0.38
CA LYS A 559 -24.89 27.00 -0.70
C LYS A 559 -25.65 27.51 0.52
N ALA A 560 -26.09 26.63 1.42
CA ALA A 560 -26.76 27.02 2.65
C ALA A 560 -25.83 27.79 3.59
N LEU A 561 -24.55 27.40 3.68
CA LEU A 561 -23.51 28.11 4.43
C LEU A 561 -23.27 29.54 3.90
N ILE A 562 -23.44 29.80 2.60
CA ILE A 562 -23.35 31.15 2.02
C ILE A 562 -24.67 31.92 2.16
N ALA A 563 -25.80 31.20 2.19
CA ALA A 563 -27.14 31.77 2.37
C ALA A 563 -27.37 32.37 3.77
N GLU A 564 -26.44 32.17 4.72
CA GLU A 564 -26.43 32.79 6.05
C GLU A 564 -26.25 34.34 6.02
N LYS A 565 -26.31 34.97 4.84
CA LYS A 565 -26.26 36.43 4.60
C LYS A 565 -24.92 37.10 4.93
N ASP A 566 -23.81 36.39 4.81
CA ASP A 566 -22.51 37.05 4.89
C ASP A 566 -22.10 37.65 3.53
N SER A 567 -22.26 38.96 3.40
CA SER A 567 -21.95 39.71 2.17
C SER A 567 -20.48 39.61 1.77
N ARG A 568 -19.56 39.38 2.72
CA ARG A 568 -18.12 39.26 2.46
C ARG A 568 -17.78 37.93 1.80
N ILE A 569 -18.42 36.83 2.20
CA ILE A 569 -18.25 35.50 1.56
C ILE A 569 -18.69 35.57 0.11
N SER A 570 -19.87 36.15 -0.15
CA SER A 570 -20.43 36.29 -1.49
C SER A 570 -19.55 37.17 -2.39
N SER A 571 -19.02 38.27 -1.84
CA SER A 571 -18.06 39.13 -2.53
C SER A 571 -16.77 38.39 -2.89
N LEU A 572 -16.18 37.67 -1.93
CA LEU A 572 -14.94 36.92 -2.17
C LEU A 572 -15.14 35.74 -3.14
N GLU A 573 -16.25 35.00 -3.03
CA GLU A 573 -16.62 33.96 -4.01
C GLU A 573 -16.69 34.55 -5.41
N THR A 574 -17.30 35.72 -5.54
CA THR A 574 -17.41 36.44 -6.82
C THR A 574 -16.03 36.84 -7.34
N MET A 575 -15.17 37.41 -6.49
CA MET A 575 -13.80 37.78 -6.87
C MET A 575 -12.98 36.56 -7.34
N VAL A 576 -13.06 35.45 -6.63
CA VAL A 576 -12.36 34.20 -7.00
C VAL A 576 -12.92 33.65 -8.32
N LYS A 577 -14.25 33.63 -8.50
CA LYS A 577 -14.88 33.26 -9.78
C LYS A 577 -14.41 34.13 -10.93
N THR A 578 -14.37 35.45 -10.74
CA THR A 578 -13.91 36.39 -11.75
C THR A 578 -12.43 36.18 -12.08
N ALA A 579 -11.58 35.95 -11.07
CA ALA A 579 -10.16 35.69 -11.25
C ALA A 579 -9.90 34.34 -11.95
N LEU A 580 -10.72 33.31 -11.73
CA LEU A 580 -10.67 32.05 -12.48
C LEU A 580 -11.14 32.19 -13.93
N GLN A 581 -11.96 33.20 -14.23
CA GLN A 581 -12.47 33.48 -15.58
C GLN A 581 -11.57 34.44 -16.38
N SER A 582 -10.71 35.22 -15.72
CA SER A 582 -9.91 36.29 -16.35
C SER A 582 -8.40 36.00 -16.34
N PRO A 583 -7.67 36.14 -17.47
CA PRO A 583 -6.22 36.09 -17.46
C PRO A 583 -5.64 37.44 -17.00
N LYS A 584 -5.09 37.45 -15.78
CA LYS A 584 -4.40 38.55 -15.07
C LYS A 584 -5.30 39.66 -14.53
N PHE A 585 -5.45 39.73 -13.20
CA PHE A 585 -6.01 40.89 -12.51
C PHE A 585 -5.20 41.21 -11.24
N TYR A 586 -4.68 42.43 -11.13
CA TYR A 586 -4.15 43.00 -9.89
C TYR A 586 -5.34 43.50 -9.06
N ALA A 587 -5.51 43.02 -7.83
CA ALA A 587 -6.54 43.53 -6.93
C ALA A 587 -6.04 44.84 -6.29
N GLN A 588 -6.64 45.97 -6.67
CA GLN A 588 -6.50 47.23 -5.94
C GLN A 588 -7.28 47.14 -4.62
N THR A 589 -6.59 47.52 -3.54
CA THR A 589 -7.07 47.66 -2.17
C THR A 589 -8.35 48.51 -2.07
N TYR A 590 -9.40 47.95 -1.43
CA TYR A 590 -10.58 48.70 -1.01
C TYR A 590 -10.32 49.41 0.32
N HIS A 591 -10.24 50.74 0.30
CA HIS A 591 -10.44 51.59 1.49
C HIS A 591 -11.78 52.32 1.38
N ASN A 592 -12.61 52.20 2.42
CA ASN A 592 -13.82 52.99 2.61
C ASN A 592 -13.49 54.21 3.49
N GLN A 593 -13.65 55.43 2.97
CA GLN A 593 -14.35 56.56 3.64
C GLN A 593 -14.19 57.89 2.87
N GLY A 594 -15.33 58.56 2.61
CA GLY A 594 -15.48 60.02 2.73
C GLY A 594 -15.10 60.93 1.55
N ASP A 595 -16.14 61.43 0.86
CA ASP A 595 -16.33 62.75 0.26
C ASP A 595 -15.35 63.42 -0.74
N THR A 596 -16.00 63.96 -1.79
CA THR A 596 -15.67 65.08 -2.69
C THR A 596 -14.43 65.03 -3.60
N MET A 597 -14.70 64.86 -4.91
CA MET A 597 -13.90 65.46 -6.00
C MET A 597 -14.15 66.99 -6.03
N PRO A 598 -13.14 67.83 -6.35
CA PRO A 598 -12.87 68.10 -7.78
C PRO A 598 -11.40 68.33 -8.19
N GLU A 599 -11.17 68.02 -9.47
CA GLU A 599 -10.30 68.66 -10.47
C GLU A 599 -8.80 68.95 -10.25
N ALA A 600 -8.04 68.39 -11.22
CA ALA A 600 -7.02 69.02 -12.07
C ALA A 600 -5.70 69.54 -11.46
N SER A 601 -4.59 68.94 -11.94
CA SER A 601 -3.55 69.51 -12.83
C SER A 601 -2.18 68.84 -12.51
N LYS A 602 -1.57 68.09 -13.44
CA LYS A 602 -0.71 68.54 -14.56
C LYS A 602 0.78 68.51 -14.16
N TYR A 603 1.54 67.60 -14.78
CA TYR A 603 2.99 67.61 -15.16
C TYR A 603 3.38 66.14 -15.41
N ASP A 604 3.20 65.63 -16.64
CA ASP A 604 4.24 65.50 -17.67
C ASP A 604 5.64 65.17 -17.11
N MET A 605 6.02 63.89 -17.22
CA MET A 605 7.40 63.46 -17.37
C MET A 605 7.47 62.40 -18.48
N ARG A 606 7.37 62.85 -19.74
CA ARG A 606 7.97 62.14 -20.87
C ARG A 606 9.48 61.98 -20.63
N GLY A 607 9.94 60.75 -20.43
CA GLY A 607 11.39 60.49 -20.40
C GLY A 607 11.90 59.23 -19.69
N SER A 608 11.22 58.10 -19.77
CA SER A 608 11.84 56.79 -19.48
C SER A 608 11.09 55.69 -20.24
N ASN A 609 11.70 55.22 -21.33
CA ASN A 609 11.21 54.12 -22.16
C ASN A 609 11.26 52.80 -21.38
N PHE A 610 10.09 52.33 -20.95
CA PHE A 610 9.83 50.92 -20.65
C PHE A 610 9.20 50.27 -21.90
N PRO A 611 9.82 49.28 -22.55
CA PRO A 611 9.14 48.48 -23.57
C PRO A 611 8.69 47.16 -22.93
N GLY A 612 7.38 46.90 -22.84
CA GLY A 612 6.93 45.60 -22.34
C GLY A 612 5.43 45.41 -22.12
N GLY A 613 4.58 45.92 -23.00
CA GLY A 613 3.19 45.50 -23.07
C GLY A 613 2.71 45.52 -24.50
N PHE A 614 2.63 44.34 -25.15
CA PHE A 614 1.69 44.11 -26.25
C PHE A 614 1.34 42.61 -26.37
N ALA A 615 0.03 42.39 -26.38
CA ALA A 615 -0.74 41.44 -27.19
C ALA A 615 -0.37 39.95 -27.18
N GLU A 616 -1.28 39.16 -26.58
CA GLU A 616 -1.68 37.88 -27.14
C GLU A 616 -2.09 38.05 -28.61
N THR A 617 -1.45 37.28 -29.48
CA THR A 617 -2.03 36.85 -30.74
C THR A 617 -1.98 35.32 -30.79
N ASN A 618 -3.17 34.72 -30.64
CA ASN A 618 -3.44 33.36 -31.07
C ASN A 618 -3.19 33.25 -32.57
N TYR A 619 -2.43 32.24 -33.00
CA TYR A 619 -2.83 31.23 -33.99
C TYR A 619 -1.67 30.26 -34.27
N GLY A 620 -1.92 28.95 -34.13
CA GLY A 620 -1.24 27.93 -34.92
C GLY A 620 -0.11 27.14 -34.24
N ASN A 621 -0.47 26.22 -33.35
CA ASN A 621 0.03 24.83 -33.44
C ASN A 621 -1.04 23.89 -32.88
N MET A 622 -2.15 23.81 -33.62
CA MET A 622 -3.14 22.76 -33.56
C MET A 622 -2.64 21.57 -34.40
N VAL A 623 -1.71 20.75 -33.90
CA VAL A 623 -1.54 19.38 -34.44
C VAL A 623 -1.16 18.39 -33.34
N GLU A 624 -0.46 18.80 -32.27
CA GLU A 624 0.02 17.84 -31.24
C GLU A 624 -0.83 17.80 -29.95
N THR A 625 -1.68 18.79 -29.70
CA THR A 625 -2.66 18.78 -28.59
C THR A 625 -3.94 18.02 -28.94
N GLN A 626 -4.30 17.87 -30.21
CA GLN A 626 -5.57 17.23 -30.59
C GLN A 626 -5.62 15.73 -30.28
N HIS A 627 -4.47 15.04 -30.20
CA HIS A 627 -4.44 13.62 -29.87
C HIS A 627 -4.60 13.34 -28.37
N ASN A 628 -4.24 14.28 -27.49
CA ASN A 628 -4.32 14.08 -26.04
C ASN A 628 -5.62 14.64 -25.43
N TYR A 629 -6.19 15.71 -26.01
CA TYR A 629 -7.52 16.20 -25.62
C TYR A 629 -8.65 15.29 -26.12
N ALA A 630 -8.57 14.75 -27.36
CA ALA A 630 -9.57 13.79 -27.84
C ALA A 630 -9.54 12.47 -27.04
N ALA A 631 -8.36 12.02 -26.60
CA ALA A 631 -8.19 10.84 -25.75
C ALA A 631 -8.88 10.99 -24.38
N GLN A 632 -8.69 12.13 -23.70
CA GLN A 632 -9.34 12.39 -22.41
C GLN A 632 -10.86 12.61 -22.53
N THR A 633 -11.33 13.26 -23.60
CA THR A 633 -12.77 13.45 -23.85
C THR A 633 -13.46 12.11 -24.14
N ASN A 634 -12.87 11.27 -25.00
CA ASN A 634 -13.40 9.94 -25.32
C ASN A 634 -13.47 9.03 -24.09
N LEU A 635 -12.49 9.12 -23.19
CA LEU A 635 -12.47 8.36 -21.93
C LEU A 635 -13.59 8.80 -20.98
N ARG A 636 -13.80 10.12 -20.82
CA ARG A 636 -14.88 10.66 -19.98
C ARG A 636 -16.26 10.32 -20.55
N GLU A 637 -16.45 10.39 -21.85
CA GLU A 637 -17.72 10.00 -22.50
C GLU A 637 -18.02 8.51 -22.35
N ALA A 638 -17.01 7.65 -22.53
CA ALA A 638 -17.15 6.21 -22.33
C ALA A 638 -17.46 5.86 -20.86
N ALA A 639 -16.78 6.52 -19.91
CA ALA A 639 -17.06 6.36 -18.49
C ALA A 639 -18.48 6.81 -18.13
N ALA A 640 -18.92 7.97 -18.64
CA ALA A 640 -20.26 8.50 -18.40
C ALA A 640 -21.35 7.54 -18.91
N GLN A 641 -21.16 6.92 -20.07
CA GLN A 641 -22.13 5.95 -20.61
C GLN A 641 -22.18 4.65 -19.81
N ILE A 642 -21.04 4.11 -19.41
CA ILE A 642 -21.00 2.92 -18.56
C ILE A 642 -21.64 3.24 -17.20
N GLN A 643 -21.35 4.41 -16.64
CA GLN A 643 -21.92 4.88 -15.39
C GLN A 643 -23.45 5.03 -15.48
N GLU A 644 -23.95 5.61 -16.58
CA GLU A 644 -25.39 5.77 -16.81
C GLU A 644 -26.08 4.41 -16.96
N LEU A 645 -25.52 3.47 -17.74
CA LEU A 645 -26.02 2.11 -17.88
C LEU A 645 -26.11 1.39 -16.53
N LEU A 646 -25.08 1.50 -15.71
CA LEU A 646 -25.06 0.90 -14.37
C LEU A 646 -26.14 1.51 -13.45
N THR A 647 -26.28 2.84 -13.50
CA THR A 647 -27.28 3.57 -12.70
C THR A 647 -28.71 3.26 -13.14
N GLN A 648 -28.96 3.04 -14.45
CA GLN A 648 -30.27 2.61 -14.94
C GLN A 648 -30.62 1.18 -14.50
N LEU A 649 -29.63 0.28 -14.48
CA LEU A 649 -29.82 -1.11 -14.10
C LEU A 649 -30.01 -1.31 -12.59
N GLU A 650 -29.52 -0.37 -11.77
CA GLU A 650 -29.79 -0.31 -10.33
C GLU A 650 -31.28 -0.19 -9.99
N GLN A 651 -32.11 0.33 -10.90
CA GLN A 651 -33.57 0.39 -10.71
C GLN A 651 -34.25 -0.98 -10.84
N SER A 652 -33.58 -1.94 -11.51
CA SER A 652 -34.12 -3.28 -11.79
C SER A 652 -33.43 -4.38 -10.97
N TYR A 653 -32.26 -4.11 -10.40
CA TYR A 653 -31.45 -5.08 -9.67
C TYR A 653 -30.82 -4.44 -8.41
N PRO A 654 -30.76 -5.14 -7.26
CA PRO A 654 -30.22 -4.60 -6.01
C PRO A 654 -28.69 -4.37 -6.07
N SER A 655 -28.21 -3.18 -5.73
CA SER A 655 -26.78 -2.83 -5.77
C SER A 655 -26.02 -3.08 -4.45
N ASP A 656 -26.74 -3.39 -3.38
CA ASP A 656 -26.23 -3.64 -2.02
C ASP A 656 -25.71 -5.08 -1.82
N THR A 657 -26.16 -6.03 -2.63
CA THR A 657 -25.70 -7.42 -2.60
C THR A 657 -24.66 -7.71 -3.68
N THR A 658 -23.75 -8.66 -3.42
CA THR A 658 -22.76 -9.08 -4.44
C THR A 658 -23.43 -9.69 -5.66
N THR A 659 -24.48 -10.50 -5.47
CA THR A 659 -25.25 -11.12 -6.55
C THR A 659 -25.97 -10.09 -7.42
N GLY A 660 -26.58 -9.07 -6.81
CA GLY A 660 -27.24 -8.02 -7.57
C GLY A 660 -26.25 -7.09 -8.29
N ARG A 661 -25.08 -6.79 -7.70
CA ARG A 661 -23.97 -6.12 -8.41
C ARG A 661 -23.49 -6.91 -9.62
N MET A 662 -23.38 -8.23 -9.51
CA MET A 662 -23.04 -9.09 -10.65
C MET A 662 -24.14 -9.12 -11.72
N ALA A 663 -25.42 -9.10 -11.34
CA ALA A 663 -26.53 -9.01 -12.27
C ALA A 663 -26.53 -7.68 -13.05
N ILE A 664 -26.33 -6.56 -12.35
CA ILE A 664 -26.17 -5.22 -12.96
C ILE A 664 -24.98 -5.22 -13.94
N ALA A 665 -23.82 -5.73 -13.51
CA ALA A 665 -22.64 -5.79 -14.37
C ALA A 665 -22.86 -6.69 -15.60
N THR A 666 -23.46 -7.87 -15.42
CA THR A 666 -23.71 -8.84 -16.51
C THR A 666 -24.65 -8.24 -17.56
N GLU A 667 -25.72 -7.59 -17.14
CA GLU A 667 -26.68 -6.96 -18.05
C GLU A 667 -26.07 -5.70 -18.72
N ALA A 668 -25.25 -4.92 -18.00
CA ALA A 668 -24.51 -3.80 -18.59
C ALA A 668 -23.54 -4.28 -19.68
N ILE A 669 -22.76 -5.33 -19.41
CA ILE A 669 -21.85 -5.96 -20.36
C ILE A 669 -22.63 -6.45 -21.59
N LYS A 670 -23.74 -7.16 -21.39
CA LYS A 670 -24.59 -7.67 -22.48
C LYS A 670 -25.13 -6.56 -23.38
N ARG A 671 -25.55 -5.42 -22.81
CA ARG A 671 -26.01 -4.24 -23.57
C ARG A 671 -24.88 -3.58 -24.35
N ILE A 672 -23.69 -3.49 -23.76
CA ILE A 672 -22.50 -2.98 -24.45
C ILE A 672 -22.08 -3.92 -25.58
N GLU A 673 -22.15 -5.24 -25.39
CA GLU A 673 -21.84 -6.20 -26.47
C GLU A 673 -22.87 -6.21 -27.59
N GLY A 674 -24.13 -6.00 -27.26
CA GLY A 674 -25.24 -5.93 -28.20
C GLY A 674 -25.26 -4.66 -29.07
N ASP A 675 -24.51 -3.62 -28.69
CA ASP A 675 -24.37 -2.38 -29.47
C ASP A 675 -22.93 -2.22 -30.00
N PRO A 676 -22.68 -2.54 -31.29
CA PRO A 676 -21.36 -2.42 -31.91
C PRO A 676 -20.75 -1.02 -31.83
N THR A 677 -21.59 0.02 -31.80
CA THR A 677 -21.16 1.42 -31.78
C THR A 677 -20.65 1.79 -30.39
N ILE A 678 -21.38 1.41 -29.34
CA ILE A 678 -20.98 1.64 -27.95
C ILE A 678 -19.72 0.82 -27.63
N LYS A 679 -19.68 -0.45 -28.03
CA LYS A 679 -18.50 -1.31 -27.85
C LYS A 679 -17.26 -0.72 -28.53
N ALA A 680 -17.38 -0.24 -29.77
CA ALA A 680 -16.27 0.38 -30.49
C ALA A 680 -15.77 1.66 -29.83
N ARG A 681 -16.69 2.52 -29.35
CA ARG A 681 -16.33 3.77 -28.66
C ARG A 681 -15.61 3.50 -27.33
N ILE A 682 -16.10 2.56 -26.52
CA ILE A 682 -15.47 2.20 -25.25
C ILE A 682 -14.07 1.62 -25.48
N LEU A 683 -13.90 0.75 -26.48
CA LEU A 683 -12.58 0.19 -26.80
C LEU A 683 -11.60 1.25 -27.34
N SER A 684 -12.08 2.23 -28.11
CA SER A 684 -11.27 3.37 -28.57
C SER A 684 -10.82 4.26 -27.42
N ALA A 685 -11.72 4.52 -26.47
CA ALA A 685 -11.44 5.24 -25.24
C ALA A 685 -10.41 4.50 -24.36
N LEU A 686 -10.52 3.18 -24.26
CA LEU A 686 -9.58 2.34 -23.51
C LEU A 686 -8.19 2.31 -24.13
N LYS A 687 -8.08 2.29 -25.46
CA LYS A 687 -6.78 2.38 -26.16
C LYS A 687 -6.06 3.70 -25.94
N SER A 688 -6.80 4.77 -25.69
CA SER A 688 -6.24 6.13 -25.58
C SER A 688 -6.02 6.60 -24.15
N GLY A 689 -6.87 6.20 -23.20
CA GLY A 689 -6.75 6.60 -21.78
C GLY A 689 -6.39 5.48 -20.81
N GLY A 690 -6.47 4.21 -21.21
CA GLY A 690 -6.13 3.06 -20.37
C GLY A 690 -7.24 2.64 -19.39
N ILE A 691 -7.27 1.35 -19.06
CA ILE A 691 -8.30 0.72 -18.19
C ILE A 691 -8.31 1.30 -16.77
N GLN A 692 -7.14 1.68 -16.25
CA GLN A 692 -7.00 2.25 -14.90
C GLN A 692 -7.60 3.65 -14.79
N ALA A 693 -7.46 4.48 -15.83
CA ALA A 693 -8.07 5.80 -15.87
C ALA A 693 -9.59 5.70 -16.05
N LEU A 694 -10.09 4.73 -16.84
CA LEU A 694 -11.53 4.46 -16.92
C LEU A 694 -12.10 4.02 -15.57
N ALA A 695 -11.40 3.14 -14.85
CA ALA A 695 -11.84 2.63 -13.55
C ALA A 695 -11.95 3.74 -12.49
N GLN A 696 -11.08 4.76 -12.52
CA GLN A 696 -11.15 5.91 -11.62
C GLN A 696 -12.35 6.82 -11.87
N LEU A 697 -12.92 6.77 -13.08
CA LEU A 697 -14.07 7.59 -13.48
C LEU A 697 -15.42 6.92 -13.21
N LEU A 698 -15.44 5.63 -12.88
CA LEU A 698 -16.67 4.90 -12.58
C LEU A 698 -16.92 4.85 -11.07
N ASN A 699 -17.96 5.56 -10.65
CA ASN A 699 -18.41 5.59 -9.26
C ASN A 699 -19.68 4.76 -9.10
N HIS A 700 -19.58 3.43 -9.25
CA HIS A 700 -20.71 2.52 -9.07
C HIS A 700 -20.27 1.22 -8.36
N PRO A 701 -21.07 0.66 -7.43
CA PRO A 701 -20.71 -0.56 -6.69
C PRO A 701 -20.41 -1.79 -7.56
N ALA A 702 -21.01 -1.84 -8.76
CA ALA A 702 -20.80 -2.90 -9.75
C ALA A 702 -19.69 -2.59 -10.79
N ALA A 703 -19.06 -1.42 -10.74
CA ALA A 703 -18.08 -0.99 -11.75
C ALA A 703 -16.86 -1.91 -11.84
N SER A 704 -16.40 -2.46 -10.71
CA SER A 704 -15.26 -3.38 -10.67
C SER A 704 -15.46 -4.65 -11.52
N PHE A 705 -16.69 -5.16 -11.60
CA PHE A 705 -17.04 -6.31 -12.42
C PHE A 705 -17.06 -5.97 -13.92
N VAL A 706 -17.57 -4.78 -14.28
CA VAL A 706 -17.54 -4.30 -15.67
C VAL A 706 -16.12 -4.02 -16.15
N ILE A 707 -15.28 -3.40 -15.30
CA ILE A 707 -13.87 -3.16 -15.59
C ILE A 707 -13.13 -4.47 -15.85
N GLY A 708 -13.39 -5.52 -15.07
CA GLY A 708 -12.81 -6.84 -15.31
C GLY A 708 -13.14 -7.42 -16.69
N ALA A 709 -14.38 -7.26 -17.17
CA ALA A 709 -14.79 -7.69 -18.50
C ALA A 709 -14.19 -6.84 -19.63
N LEU A 710 -14.08 -5.52 -19.41
CA LEU A 710 -13.46 -4.60 -20.37
C LEU A 710 -11.94 -4.85 -20.52
N GLU A 711 -11.26 -5.23 -19.44
CA GLU A 711 -9.86 -5.64 -19.47
C GLU A 711 -9.66 -6.91 -20.32
N ASP A 712 -10.61 -7.84 -20.28
CA ASP A 712 -10.60 -9.07 -21.10
C ASP A 712 -10.85 -8.77 -22.59
N TRP A 713 -11.77 -7.86 -22.92
CA TRP A 713 -11.99 -7.40 -24.29
C TRP A 713 -10.79 -6.67 -24.90
N GLN A 714 -9.98 -5.98 -24.07
CA GLN A 714 -8.76 -5.34 -24.53
C GLN A 714 -7.69 -6.38 -24.87
N LYS A 715 -7.56 -7.45 -24.07
CA LYS A 715 -6.58 -8.53 -24.27
C LYS A 715 -6.91 -9.43 -25.46
N THR A 716 -8.18 -9.62 -25.78
CA THR A 716 -8.65 -10.50 -26.87
C THR A 716 -8.62 -9.83 -28.26
N LYS A 717 -8.30 -8.53 -28.37
CA LYS A 717 -8.21 -7.79 -29.64
C LYS A 717 -6.79 -7.58 -30.18
N ASP A 718 -5.76 -7.95 -29.42
CA ASP A 718 -4.35 -7.89 -29.84
C ASP A 718 -3.82 -9.25 -30.36
N THR A 719 -4.73 -10.19 -30.66
CA THR A 719 -4.54 -11.40 -31.48
C THR A 719 -5.45 -11.33 -32.68
#